data_AF-A0AAV2NNH1-F1
#
_entry.id   AF-A0AAV2NNH1-F1
#
_cell.length_a   1.000
_cell.length_b   1.000
_cell.length_c   1.000
_cell.angle_alpha   90.00
_cell.angle_beta   90.00
_cell.angle_gamma   90.00
#
_symmetry.space_group_name_H-M   'P 1'
#
loop_
_entity.id
_entity.type
_entity.pdbx_description
1 polymer ?
#
loop_
_entity_poly.entity_id
_entity_poly.type
_entity_poly.pdbx_seq_one_letter_code
_entity_poly.pdbx_strand_id
1 'polypeptide(L)'
;MEATFGKSKSSHHRAVRDVYDFKMLNWFVGAANSPRDLAVLIDSATYVSDKNRRLTIATTRVILDTLGPNDYVNVYRYGENAEEIVQCFKDSLVQASPENIHEMKIALTFVKHEDPATNISAALSTAFEILHKYNRTGQGSQCNQAIMLITCDTGGPPMEVIKRYNWPHMPVRIFTYLIGGDKSPDLRNTACTNKGFYARITNVDEIHDKVFEYVKVLARPMVLYQHDHPLHWSPAYIGGKSSMYGKENRGQLMTSVTAPILDRRNYTVKTANLLGIVGTDVPVEEIQKLVPPYKLGVNGYSFIVDNNGRVLYHPDLRPLPGNIEYDETLKPSYISVDLSEVELAEYDGPSTPPNNSLLLDLRRDMIDQKEGETDFTIKIHYDNMKRVTIRRHNYFYKPIEGTPFSLGLALPEGYGMFELRAEHEIKLAIINVTEYFKGSNWKVHPDWVYCEYNSASDKFFSSPEERVLHFLARTRRPGWKWMSLRSRSPSSHHKQASKPDKDAYYCDKKLVQSLVLDALVTDGFDKREAQRMRKEENENQGKGRFGVTRSFIATRSGLLRWHEHLQSDDSVDEPRFAEKHARAMDSSWYKRAVDQHSIEPESFVFSVPFDAAETADPLVTATHAIYIGKSHKAPAAVVGLQFQHSSLATHFVNITSTCTGMTGCKKNCASEELDCYILDNNGFIIISERHEHTGKFFGEIDGTIMDSLVQDRIYRKVTVIDYQGTCSPQESHQSSAPRTLSNSVIKTAVTFGNFLWTLVLGLNIQDFWRTTLAFAKDAMHSLDDDLIFTDDGETHDLESLTPVDSTEQATSDNNIYMRFPMIAPASPPTTRATSAHFPRKLRSCEKKTDLYILQPERLNTSGQSNPLKGKLTNCHVTGCERPFSVQKIRHTNLILLVVDTLCPCGSKQLSIEPIEALTEPGACTARRERLYRRRPPKCINYHPEEMEIKFCGDADRLVSFSSLSLKVLLSIVTVRLLLA
;
A
#
# COMPACT_ATOMS: atom_id res chain seq x y z
N MET A 1 27.38 -8.41 -43.48
CA MET A 1 26.17 -8.43 -44.34
C MET A 1 25.09 -9.13 -43.54
N GLU A 2 24.05 -8.40 -43.15
CA GLU A 2 23.05 -8.86 -42.19
C GLU A 2 21.83 -9.46 -42.90
N ALA A 3 21.26 -10.52 -42.33
CA ALA A 3 20.06 -11.17 -42.86
C ALA A 3 18.80 -10.51 -42.27
N THR A 4 18.01 -9.86 -43.13
CA THR A 4 16.78 -9.15 -42.73
C THR A 4 15.61 -10.11 -42.50
N PHE A 5 15.39 -10.53 -41.25
CA PHE A 5 14.13 -11.17 -40.85
C PHE A 5 13.01 -10.13 -40.72
N GLY A 6 11.99 -10.23 -41.58
CA GLY A 6 10.84 -9.33 -41.55
C GLY A 6 9.94 -9.58 -40.33
N LYS A 7 9.90 -8.64 -39.39
CA LYS A 7 8.90 -8.63 -38.31
C LYS A 7 7.55 -8.13 -38.83
N SER A 8 6.49 -8.88 -38.53
CA SER A 8 5.11 -8.40 -38.71
C SER A 8 4.88 -7.11 -37.92
N LYS A 9 4.30 -6.10 -38.58
CA LYS A 9 3.85 -4.87 -37.91
C LYS A 9 2.47 -5.12 -37.30
N SER A 10 2.42 -5.52 -36.03
CA SER A 10 1.21 -5.33 -35.24
C SER A 10 0.87 -3.84 -35.16
N SER A 11 -0.38 -3.48 -35.43
CA SER A 11 -0.88 -2.12 -35.24
C SER A 11 -1.11 -1.86 -33.75
N HIS A 12 -0.03 -1.70 -32.99
CA HIS A 12 -0.13 -1.17 -31.63
C HIS A 12 -0.77 0.22 -31.67
N HIS A 13 -2.01 0.32 -31.18
CA HIS A 13 -2.59 1.62 -30.84
C HIS A 13 -1.62 2.31 -29.89
N ARG A 14 -1.01 3.40 -30.37
CA ARG A 14 -0.05 4.18 -29.61
C ARG A 14 -0.82 4.94 -28.53
N ALA A 15 -0.99 4.30 -27.37
CA ALA A 15 -1.68 4.88 -26.23
C ALA A 15 -1.09 6.27 -25.93
N VAL A 16 -1.93 7.30 -26.08
CA VAL A 16 -1.55 8.68 -25.80
C VAL A 16 -1.40 8.79 -24.29
N ARG A 17 -0.14 8.74 -23.82
CA ARG A 17 0.18 8.84 -22.40
C ARG A 17 -0.15 10.24 -21.91
N ASP A 18 -1.08 10.33 -20.95
CA ASP A 18 -1.49 11.56 -20.27
C ASP A 18 -0.26 12.33 -19.75
N VAL A 19 -0.06 13.56 -20.24
CA VAL A 19 1.16 14.35 -19.95
C VAL A 19 1.05 14.92 -18.54
N TYR A 20 1.83 14.34 -17.63
CA TYR A 20 1.71 14.61 -16.20
C TYR A 20 2.20 16.01 -15.81
N ASP A 21 1.24 16.89 -15.51
CA ASP A 21 1.51 18.23 -15.00
C ASP A 21 1.87 18.21 -13.50
N PHE A 22 3.12 18.55 -13.19
CA PHE A 22 3.64 18.59 -11.83
C PHE A 22 3.13 19.80 -11.00
N LYS A 23 2.58 20.84 -11.63
CA LYS A 23 2.05 22.04 -10.94
C LYS A 23 0.89 21.72 -9.99
N MET A 24 0.17 20.63 -10.27
CA MET A 24 -1.04 20.22 -9.54
C MET A 24 -0.76 19.36 -8.30
N LEU A 25 0.50 19.01 -8.04
CA LEU A 25 0.86 17.98 -7.06
C LEU A 25 1.00 18.54 -5.65
N ASN A 26 0.72 17.71 -4.64
CA ASN A 26 0.76 18.15 -3.24
C ASN A 26 2.12 18.73 -2.81
N TRP A 27 3.25 18.27 -3.37
CA TRP A 27 4.57 18.88 -3.11
C TRP A 27 4.68 20.31 -3.64
N PHE A 28 4.02 20.61 -4.77
CA PHE A 28 4.00 21.94 -5.37
C PHE A 28 2.92 22.81 -4.73
N VAL A 29 1.65 22.36 -4.73
CA VAL A 29 0.50 23.14 -4.27
C VAL A 29 0.57 23.41 -2.77
N GLY A 30 0.95 22.41 -1.96
CA GLY A 30 1.12 22.57 -0.51
C GLY A 30 2.31 23.45 -0.08
N ALA A 31 3.24 23.72 -1.01
CA ALA A 31 4.28 24.73 -0.86
C ALA A 31 3.92 26.09 -1.49
N ALA A 32 2.88 26.13 -2.34
CA ALA A 32 2.42 27.33 -3.05
C ALA A 32 1.37 28.12 -2.29
N ASN A 33 0.55 27.49 -1.44
CA ASN A 33 -0.42 28.18 -0.58
C ASN A 33 -0.65 27.45 0.75
N SER A 34 -1.31 28.13 1.69
CA SER A 34 -1.76 27.54 2.95
C SER A 34 -3.11 26.80 2.78
N PRO A 35 -3.42 25.80 3.63
CA PRO A 35 -4.62 24.96 3.51
C PRO A 35 -5.95 25.72 3.36
N ARG A 36 -6.96 25.08 2.75
CA ARG A 36 -8.28 25.67 2.48
C ARG A 36 -9.47 24.79 2.87
N ASP A 37 -10.55 25.46 3.23
CA ASP A 37 -11.93 24.97 3.23
C ASP A 37 -12.60 25.40 1.92
N LEU A 38 -13.15 24.44 1.16
CA LEU A 38 -13.65 24.67 -0.19
C LEU A 38 -15.10 24.16 -0.35
N ALA A 39 -16.00 25.07 -0.76
CA ALA A 39 -17.31 24.71 -1.30
C ALA A 39 -17.27 24.82 -2.84
N VAL A 40 -17.44 23.70 -3.55
CA VAL A 40 -17.58 23.72 -5.02
C VAL A 40 -19.07 23.66 -5.36
N LEU A 41 -19.58 24.69 -6.05
CA LEU A 41 -20.96 24.78 -6.52
C LEU A 41 -20.99 24.49 -8.03
N ILE A 42 -21.74 23.46 -8.43
CA ILE A 42 -21.90 23.06 -9.83
C ILE A 42 -23.35 23.25 -10.26
N ASP A 43 -23.53 24.04 -11.31
CA ASP A 43 -24.82 24.33 -11.93
C ASP A 43 -25.42 23.10 -12.64
N SER A 44 -26.69 22.76 -12.34
CA SER A 44 -27.41 21.68 -13.02
C SER A 44 -27.50 21.91 -14.53
N ALA A 45 -27.58 23.15 -15.00
CA ALA A 45 -27.67 23.49 -16.43
C ALA A 45 -26.40 23.08 -17.20
N THR A 46 -25.24 22.98 -16.55
CA THR A 46 -24.01 22.52 -17.22
C THR A 46 -24.08 21.05 -17.67
N TYR A 47 -24.99 20.25 -17.11
CA TYR A 47 -25.20 18.85 -17.49
C TYR A 47 -26.12 18.65 -18.70
N VAL A 48 -26.81 19.70 -19.19
CA VAL A 48 -27.75 19.64 -20.33
C VAL A 48 -27.05 19.24 -21.63
N SER A 49 -25.88 19.84 -21.90
CA SER A 49 -25.09 19.55 -23.09
C SER A 49 -23.95 18.59 -22.75
N ASP A 50 -23.82 17.52 -23.53
CA ASP A 50 -22.76 16.52 -23.34
C ASP A 50 -21.34 17.13 -23.50
N LYS A 51 -21.19 18.25 -24.23
CA LYS A 51 -19.94 19.04 -24.26
C LYS A 51 -19.69 19.72 -22.92
N ASN A 52 -20.68 20.45 -22.40
CA ASN A 52 -20.55 21.19 -21.14
C ASN A 52 -20.37 20.22 -19.97
N ARG A 53 -21.12 19.11 -19.94
CA ARG A 53 -20.97 18.02 -18.96
C ARG A 53 -19.55 17.47 -18.91
N ARG A 54 -18.91 17.23 -20.07
CA ARG A 54 -17.50 16.79 -20.14
C ARG A 54 -16.54 17.85 -19.60
N LEU A 55 -16.74 19.13 -19.95
CA LEU A 55 -15.92 20.24 -19.45
C LEU A 55 -16.09 20.46 -17.94
N THR A 56 -17.31 20.41 -17.40
CA THR A 56 -17.61 20.47 -15.96
C THR A 56 -16.95 19.34 -15.21
N ILE A 57 -17.17 18.08 -15.62
CA ILE A 57 -16.59 16.90 -14.96
C ILE A 57 -15.06 16.96 -14.99
N ALA A 58 -14.45 17.39 -16.10
CA ALA A 58 -13.00 17.60 -16.19
C ALA A 58 -12.51 18.74 -15.27
N THR A 59 -13.21 19.87 -15.24
CA THR A 59 -12.86 21.04 -14.40
C THR A 59 -12.90 20.68 -12.92
N THR A 60 -13.98 20.07 -12.45
CA THR A 60 -14.09 19.63 -11.05
C THR A 60 -13.07 18.54 -10.71
N ARG A 61 -12.76 17.63 -11.64
CA ARG A 61 -11.70 16.63 -11.45
C ARG A 61 -10.32 17.28 -11.23
N VAL A 62 -9.95 18.27 -12.06
CA VAL A 62 -8.69 19.00 -11.91
C VAL A 62 -8.66 19.84 -10.63
N ILE A 63 -9.78 20.47 -10.25
CA ILE A 63 -9.91 21.14 -8.94
C ILE A 63 -9.63 20.15 -7.80
N LEU A 64 -10.28 18.99 -7.80
CA LEU A 64 -10.08 17.94 -6.78
C LEU A 64 -8.67 17.31 -6.82
N ASP A 65 -8.00 17.25 -7.98
CA ASP A 65 -6.60 16.82 -8.08
C ASP A 65 -5.61 17.80 -7.42
N THR A 66 -5.96 19.08 -7.29
CA THR A 66 -5.09 20.08 -6.62
C THR A 66 -5.17 20.11 -5.09
N LEU A 67 -6.00 19.26 -4.47
CA LEU A 67 -6.23 19.28 -3.02
C LEU A 67 -5.25 18.36 -2.27
N GLY A 68 -4.71 18.87 -1.16
CA GLY A 68 -3.81 18.14 -0.28
C GLY A 68 -4.53 17.59 0.96
N PRO A 69 -3.91 16.66 1.71
CA PRO A 69 -4.56 16.02 2.87
C PRO A 69 -4.89 16.96 4.03
N ASN A 70 -4.39 18.21 4.01
CA ASN A 70 -4.71 19.25 4.98
C ASN A 70 -5.95 20.09 4.60
N ASP A 71 -6.44 19.95 3.37
CA ASP A 71 -7.61 20.66 2.86
C ASP A 71 -8.93 19.96 3.22
N TYR A 72 -10.02 20.72 3.16
CA TYR A 72 -11.38 20.25 3.33
C TYR A 72 -12.23 20.68 2.14
N VAL A 73 -13.12 19.81 1.67
CA VAL A 73 -13.95 20.07 0.49
C VAL A 73 -15.34 19.42 0.62
N ASN A 74 -16.33 20.04 -0.01
CA ASN A 74 -17.51 19.32 -0.49
C ASN A 74 -17.94 19.89 -1.85
N VAL A 75 -18.64 19.08 -2.64
CA VAL A 75 -19.09 19.38 -3.99
C VAL A 75 -20.62 19.28 -4.03
N TYR A 76 -21.25 20.40 -4.36
CA TYR A 76 -22.69 20.55 -4.42
C TYR A 76 -23.14 20.68 -5.88
N ARG A 77 -24.21 19.97 -6.24
CA ARG A 77 -25.04 20.28 -7.40
C ARG A 77 -26.07 21.32 -6.96
N TYR A 78 -26.39 22.32 -7.77
CA TYR A 78 -27.54 23.19 -7.50
C TYR A 78 -28.53 23.26 -8.67
N GLY A 79 -29.81 23.25 -8.31
CA GLY A 79 -30.97 23.62 -9.12
C GLY A 79 -31.78 24.65 -8.34
N GLU A 80 -33.01 24.32 -7.93
CA GLU A 80 -33.80 25.12 -6.98
C GLU A 80 -33.15 25.20 -5.58
N ASN A 81 -32.52 24.10 -5.16
CA ASN A 81 -31.73 23.97 -3.93
C ASN A 81 -30.31 23.49 -4.25
N ALA A 82 -29.40 23.54 -3.29
CA ALA A 82 -28.06 22.95 -3.39
C ALA A 82 -27.96 21.65 -2.56
N GLU A 83 -27.38 20.62 -3.16
CA GLU A 83 -27.33 19.25 -2.65
C GLU A 83 -25.94 18.65 -2.83
N GLU A 84 -25.43 17.94 -1.84
CA GLU A 84 -24.17 17.21 -1.92
C GLU A 84 -24.23 16.08 -2.97
N ILE A 85 -23.21 15.97 -3.83
CA ILE A 85 -23.15 14.89 -4.83
C ILE A 85 -22.89 13.50 -4.20
N VAL A 86 -22.49 13.43 -2.93
CA VAL A 86 -22.29 12.19 -2.16
C VAL A 86 -23.18 12.25 -0.91
N GLN A 87 -24.18 11.37 -0.82
CA GLN A 87 -25.22 11.42 0.21
C GLN A 87 -24.69 11.38 1.66
N CYS A 88 -23.57 10.70 1.90
CA CYS A 88 -22.99 10.57 3.24
C CYS A 88 -22.16 11.78 3.69
N PHE A 89 -21.79 12.70 2.78
CA PHE A 89 -21.09 13.94 3.11
C PHE A 89 -22.05 15.09 3.47
N LYS A 90 -23.35 14.79 3.59
CA LYS A 90 -24.40 15.76 3.87
C LYS A 90 -24.12 16.64 5.10
N ASP A 91 -24.43 17.93 4.98
CA ASP A 91 -24.25 18.97 6.02
C ASP A 91 -22.79 19.13 6.50
N SER A 92 -21.80 18.66 5.73
CA SER A 92 -20.39 18.61 6.13
C SER A 92 -19.41 19.08 5.04
N LEU A 93 -18.21 19.48 5.45
CA LEU A 93 -17.01 19.48 4.60
C LEU A 93 -16.13 18.32 5.07
N VAL A 94 -15.77 17.43 4.16
CA VAL A 94 -14.91 16.27 4.46
C VAL A 94 -13.46 16.56 4.14
N GLN A 95 -12.55 15.73 4.66
CA GLN A 95 -11.13 15.85 4.34
C GLN A 95 -10.90 15.57 2.85
N ALA A 96 -9.97 16.29 2.23
CA ALA A 96 -9.45 15.95 0.90
C ALA A 96 -8.48 14.76 0.97
N SER A 97 -8.96 13.61 1.46
CA SER A 97 -8.23 12.34 1.41
C SER A 97 -8.27 11.76 -0.01
N PRO A 98 -7.29 10.90 -0.40
CA PRO A 98 -7.34 10.21 -1.69
C PRO A 98 -8.65 9.42 -1.88
N GLU A 99 -9.17 8.84 -0.80
CA GLU A 99 -10.40 8.04 -0.79
C GLU A 99 -11.65 8.91 -1.03
N ASN A 100 -11.78 10.04 -0.32
CA ASN A 100 -12.90 10.97 -0.46
C ASN A 100 -12.90 11.67 -1.82
N ILE A 101 -11.70 12.05 -2.30
CA ILE A 101 -11.50 12.58 -3.65
C ILE A 101 -11.91 11.55 -4.70
N HIS A 102 -11.62 10.25 -4.50
CA HIS A 102 -12.04 9.19 -5.41
C HIS A 102 -13.56 9.05 -5.46
N GLU A 103 -14.23 9.02 -4.30
CA GLU A 103 -15.69 8.98 -4.17
C GLU A 103 -16.37 10.13 -4.91
N MET A 104 -15.92 11.37 -4.68
CA MET A 104 -16.45 12.55 -5.40
C MET A 104 -16.24 12.44 -6.92
N LYS A 105 -15.08 11.92 -7.37
CA LYS A 105 -14.76 11.75 -8.80
C LYS A 105 -15.57 10.63 -9.48
N ILE A 106 -16.08 9.66 -8.71
CA ILE A 106 -17.05 8.65 -9.14
C ILE A 106 -18.44 9.28 -9.21
N ALA A 107 -18.90 9.91 -8.12
CA ALA A 107 -20.22 10.54 -8.01
C ALA A 107 -20.50 11.54 -9.15
N LEU A 108 -19.51 12.38 -9.51
CA LEU A 108 -19.58 13.31 -10.64
C LEU A 108 -19.99 12.67 -11.98
N THR A 109 -19.78 11.36 -12.18
CA THR A 109 -20.17 10.68 -13.42
C THR A 109 -21.66 10.31 -13.45
N PHE A 110 -22.26 10.08 -12.28
CA PHE A 110 -23.66 9.67 -12.11
C PHE A 110 -24.62 10.85 -11.91
N VAL A 111 -24.10 12.07 -11.68
CA VAL A 111 -24.91 13.30 -11.65
C VAL A 111 -25.71 13.44 -12.95
N LYS A 112 -27.02 13.64 -12.79
CA LYS A 112 -27.97 13.92 -13.87
C LYS A 112 -28.38 15.39 -13.88
N HIS A 113 -28.78 15.86 -15.06
CA HIS A 113 -29.62 17.05 -15.16
C HIS A 113 -31.03 16.73 -14.64
N GLU A 114 -31.68 17.75 -14.09
CA GLU A 114 -33.09 17.80 -13.72
C GLU A 114 -33.58 19.21 -14.07
N ASP A 115 -34.86 19.36 -14.36
CA ASP A 115 -35.40 20.57 -15.00
C ASP A 115 -35.82 21.76 -14.07
N PRO A 116 -35.64 21.82 -12.73
CA PRO A 116 -36.08 22.97 -11.96
C PRO A 116 -35.17 24.20 -12.17
N ALA A 117 -35.76 25.40 -12.03
CA ALA A 117 -35.07 26.67 -12.23
C ALA A 117 -33.87 26.86 -11.29
N THR A 118 -32.76 27.37 -11.83
CA THR A 118 -31.48 27.52 -11.13
C THR A 118 -31.48 28.70 -10.14
N ASN A 119 -31.40 28.40 -8.84
CA ASN A 119 -31.42 29.36 -7.75
C ASN A 119 -30.02 29.53 -7.13
N ILE A 120 -29.17 30.32 -7.81
CA ILE A 120 -27.78 30.60 -7.37
C ILE A 120 -27.75 31.25 -5.97
N SER A 121 -28.80 32.00 -5.60
CA SER A 121 -28.93 32.63 -4.27
C SER A 121 -29.05 31.62 -3.13
N ALA A 122 -29.82 30.54 -3.32
CA ALA A 122 -29.89 29.45 -2.35
C ALA A 122 -28.54 28.75 -2.23
N ALA A 123 -27.94 28.37 -3.37
CA ALA A 123 -26.65 27.68 -3.41
C ALA A 123 -25.51 28.45 -2.73
N LEU A 124 -25.42 29.76 -2.95
CA LEU A 124 -24.46 30.61 -2.25
C LEU A 124 -24.75 30.73 -0.75
N SER A 125 -26.01 30.79 -0.34
CA SER A 125 -26.38 30.85 1.08
C SER A 125 -25.93 29.56 1.79
N THR A 126 -26.21 28.39 1.22
CA THR A 126 -25.69 27.09 1.71
C THR A 126 -24.16 27.06 1.78
N ALA A 127 -23.47 27.55 0.74
CA ALA A 127 -22.00 27.60 0.71
C ALA A 127 -21.39 28.53 1.77
N PHE A 128 -21.98 29.70 2.02
CA PHE A 128 -21.55 30.58 3.10
C PHE A 128 -21.84 29.99 4.48
N GLU A 129 -22.99 29.32 4.66
CA GLU A 129 -23.38 28.75 5.95
C GLU A 129 -22.53 27.53 6.34
N ILE A 130 -22.18 26.65 5.40
CA ILE A 130 -21.26 25.53 5.68
C ILE A 130 -19.84 26.02 6.00
N LEU A 131 -19.32 27.01 5.27
CA LEU A 131 -18.00 27.62 5.55
C LEU A 131 -17.99 28.36 6.89
N HIS A 132 -19.05 29.10 7.21
CA HIS A 132 -19.19 29.82 8.49
C HIS A 132 -19.34 28.85 9.67
N LYS A 133 -20.10 27.75 9.51
CA LYS A 133 -20.17 26.64 10.47
C LYS A 133 -18.78 26.09 10.75
N TYR A 134 -18.03 25.70 9.71
CA TYR A 134 -16.69 25.10 9.87
C TYR A 134 -15.65 26.06 10.45
N ASN A 135 -15.76 27.36 10.17
CA ASN A 135 -14.97 28.42 10.79
C ASN A 135 -15.28 28.51 12.31
N ARG A 136 -16.57 28.58 12.68
CA ARG A 136 -16.99 28.71 14.09
C ARG A 136 -16.80 27.47 14.95
N THR A 137 -16.99 26.27 14.40
CA THR A 137 -16.85 25.01 15.16
C THR A 137 -15.40 24.56 15.32
N GLY A 138 -14.45 25.23 14.64
CA GLY A 138 -13.06 24.79 14.65
C GLY A 138 -12.86 23.41 14.01
N GLN A 139 -13.69 23.02 13.03
CA GLN A 139 -13.66 21.70 12.39
C GLN A 139 -12.88 21.64 11.07
N GLY A 140 -12.77 22.76 10.34
CA GLY A 140 -12.06 22.83 9.04
C GLY A 140 -10.55 22.98 9.13
N SER A 141 -9.93 23.44 8.05
CA SER A 141 -8.52 23.85 7.98
C SER A 141 -8.21 25.10 8.83
N GLN A 142 -9.22 25.94 9.09
CA GLN A 142 -9.09 27.21 9.84
C GLN A 142 -8.12 28.21 9.18
N CYS A 143 -8.05 28.20 7.84
CA CYS A 143 -7.08 29.00 7.11
C CYS A 143 -7.71 29.76 5.94
N ASN A 144 -7.54 29.32 4.70
CA ASN A 144 -8.25 29.91 3.56
C ASN A 144 -9.68 29.38 3.50
N GLN A 145 -10.67 30.22 3.17
CA GLN A 145 -12.03 29.77 2.86
C GLN A 145 -12.40 30.24 1.45
N ALA A 146 -12.95 29.34 0.63
CA ALA A 146 -13.24 29.61 -0.77
C ALA A 146 -14.54 28.98 -1.27
N ILE A 147 -15.19 29.67 -2.20
CA ILE A 147 -16.28 29.16 -3.02
C ILE A 147 -15.79 29.11 -4.47
N MET A 148 -16.00 27.98 -5.15
CA MET A 148 -15.79 27.83 -6.59
C MET A 148 -17.13 27.60 -7.27
N LEU A 149 -17.59 28.58 -8.03
CA LEU A 149 -18.83 28.51 -8.80
C LEU A 149 -18.51 28.04 -10.23
N ILE A 150 -19.09 26.92 -10.65
CA ILE A 150 -18.97 26.34 -11.99
C ILE A 150 -20.35 26.37 -12.65
N THR A 151 -20.53 27.25 -13.64
CA THR A 151 -21.81 27.48 -14.33
C THR A 151 -21.62 27.66 -15.84
N CYS A 152 -22.71 27.54 -16.60
CA CYS A 152 -22.79 27.97 -18.00
C CYS A 152 -23.68 29.21 -18.21
N ASP A 153 -24.34 29.72 -17.16
CA ASP A 153 -25.06 30.99 -17.22
C ASP A 153 -24.06 32.16 -17.30
N THR A 154 -24.46 33.22 -18.02
CA THR A 154 -23.74 34.49 -18.06
C THR A 154 -24.17 35.45 -16.95
N GLY A 155 -25.32 35.23 -16.32
CA GLY A 155 -25.80 35.98 -15.16
C GLY A 155 -24.86 35.86 -13.96
N GLY A 156 -24.58 37.00 -13.32
CA GLY A 156 -23.85 37.01 -12.05
C GLY A 156 -24.76 36.70 -10.86
N PRO A 157 -24.24 36.05 -9.80
CA PRO A 157 -25.00 35.87 -8.56
C PRO A 157 -25.38 37.22 -7.91
N PRO A 158 -26.58 37.35 -7.30
CA PRO A 158 -27.01 38.60 -6.66
C PRO A 158 -26.03 39.12 -5.60
N MET A 159 -25.58 40.36 -5.80
CA MET A 159 -24.58 41.01 -4.96
C MET A 159 -25.08 41.25 -3.52
N GLU A 160 -26.38 41.25 -3.32
CA GLU A 160 -27.07 41.44 -2.03
C GLU A 160 -26.80 40.27 -1.09
N VAL A 161 -26.81 39.03 -1.62
CA VAL A 161 -26.45 37.82 -0.87
C VAL A 161 -24.97 37.85 -0.48
N ILE A 162 -24.09 38.18 -1.43
CA ILE A 162 -22.65 38.22 -1.18
C ILE A 162 -22.27 39.34 -0.19
N LYS A 163 -22.93 40.51 -0.26
CA LYS A 163 -22.78 41.59 0.72
C LYS A 163 -23.27 41.15 2.11
N ARG A 164 -24.39 40.42 2.21
CA ARG A 164 -24.94 39.93 3.49
C ARG A 164 -23.99 38.98 4.24
N TYR A 165 -23.30 38.08 3.54
CA TYR A 165 -22.45 37.06 4.18
C TYR A 165 -20.95 37.41 4.20
N ASN A 166 -20.42 38.15 3.21
CA ASN A 166 -18.96 38.29 3.03
C ASN A 166 -18.41 39.72 3.33
N TRP A 167 -19.24 40.75 3.39
CA TRP A 167 -18.78 42.14 3.57
C TRP A 167 -18.79 42.59 5.04
N PRO A 168 -17.92 43.54 5.46
CA PRO A 168 -16.98 44.31 4.63
C PRO A 168 -15.59 43.69 4.47
N HIS A 169 -15.25 42.64 5.23
CA HIS A 169 -13.85 42.15 5.30
C HIS A 169 -13.46 41.15 4.21
N MET A 170 -14.44 40.54 3.51
CA MET A 170 -14.25 39.51 2.49
C MET A 170 -13.35 38.35 2.96
N PRO A 171 -13.71 37.63 4.04
CA PRO A 171 -12.95 36.46 4.50
C PRO A 171 -13.02 35.27 3.53
N VAL A 172 -14.12 35.11 2.79
CA VAL A 172 -14.30 34.05 1.79
C VAL A 172 -13.92 34.57 0.41
N ARG A 173 -13.09 33.82 -0.31
CA ARG A 173 -12.68 34.12 -1.70
C ARG A 173 -13.63 33.45 -2.69
N ILE A 174 -14.12 34.18 -3.70
CA ILE A 174 -15.07 33.64 -4.69
C ILE A 174 -14.40 33.51 -6.06
N PHE A 175 -14.34 32.30 -6.58
CA PHE A 175 -13.81 31.96 -7.91
C PHE A 175 -14.96 31.59 -8.85
N THR A 176 -14.92 32.08 -10.08
CA THR A 176 -15.99 31.86 -11.07
C THR A 176 -15.44 31.21 -12.34
N TYR A 177 -15.94 30.01 -12.66
CA TYR A 177 -15.60 29.23 -13.83
C TYR A 177 -16.80 29.15 -14.76
N LEU A 178 -16.71 29.82 -15.92
CA LEU A 178 -17.75 29.81 -16.94
C LEU A 178 -17.47 28.74 -17.98
N ILE A 179 -18.35 27.75 -18.10
CA ILE A 179 -18.24 26.62 -19.02
C ILE A 179 -18.93 26.98 -20.34
N GLY A 180 -18.13 27.13 -21.41
CA GLY A 180 -18.61 27.58 -22.72
C GLY A 180 -19.02 29.07 -22.70
N GLY A 181 -20.21 29.35 -23.27
CA GLY A 181 -20.83 30.67 -23.28
C GLY A 181 -20.01 31.79 -23.94
N ASP A 182 -20.48 33.03 -23.80
CA ASP A 182 -19.71 34.25 -24.10
C ASP A 182 -19.09 34.85 -22.82
N LYS A 183 -18.35 35.95 -22.93
CA LYS A 183 -17.65 36.58 -21.80
C LYS A 183 -18.66 37.24 -20.84
N SER A 184 -18.87 36.69 -19.65
CA SER A 184 -19.69 37.33 -18.60
C SER A 184 -18.92 38.44 -17.88
N PRO A 185 -19.38 39.71 -17.92
CA PRO A 185 -18.81 40.77 -17.11
C PRO A 185 -19.19 40.64 -15.63
N ASP A 186 -20.37 40.06 -15.34
CA ASP A 186 -20.92 39.98 -13.99
C ASP A 186 -20.22 38.91 -13.15
N LEU A 187 -20.04 37.69 -13.69
CA LEU A 187 -19.24 36.65 -13.03
C LEU A 187 -17.78 37.09 -12.82
N ARG A 188 -17.24 37.92 -13.73
CA ARG A 188 -15.92 38.55 -13.53
C ARG A 188 -15.96 39.53 -12.37
N ASN A 189 -16.91 40.46 -12.36
CA ASN A 189 -17.08 41.44 -11.30
C ASN A 189 -17.23 40.77 -9.92
N THR A 190 -18.09 39.74 -9.82
CA THR A 190 -18.27 38.91 -8.61
C THR A 190 -16.94 38.39 -8.05
N ALA A 191 -16.10 37.74 -8.88
CA ALA A 191 -14.84 37.18 -8.41
C ALA A 191 -13.84 38.28 -8.00
N CYS A 192 -13.77 39.36 -8.77
CA CYS A 192 -12.82 40.43 -8.54
C CYS A 192 -13.17 41.29 -7.32
N THR A 193 -14.45 41.51 -7.02
CA THR A 193 -14.88 42.16 -5.77
C THR A 193 -14.73 41.27 -4.54
N ASN A 194 -14.38 39.98 -4.69
CA ASN A 194 -14.27 39.01 -3.59
C ASN A 194 -12.94 38.25 -3.62
N LYS A 195 -11.83 38.95 -3.93
CA LYS A 195 -10.42 38.47 -3.83
C LYS A 195 -10.12 37.14 -4.56
N GLY A 196 -10.88 36.80 -5.60
CA GLY A 196 -10.75 35.55 -6.34
C GLY A 196 -10.22 35.73 -7.77
N PHE A 197 -10.72 34.90 -8.68
CA PHE A 197 -10.34 34.87 -10.10
C PHE A 197 -11.53 34.43 -10.96
N TYR A 198 -11.60 34.94 -12.19
CA TYR A 198 -12.57 34.54 -13.21
C TYR A 198 -11.87 33.85 -14.38
N ALA A 199 -12.39 32.70 -14.80
CA ALA A 199 -11.94 31.97 -15.97
C ALA A 199 -13.11 31.45 -16.81
N ARG A 200 -13.01 31.60 -18.13
CA ARG A 200 -13.89 30.93 -19.11
C ARG A 200 -13.19 29.71 -19.69
N ILE A 201 -13.83 28.56 -19.69
CA ILE A 201 -13.31 27.26 -20.12
C ILE A 201 -14.08 26.80 -21.36
N THR A 202 -13.39 26.68 -22.49
CA THR A 202 -14.00 26.33 -23.80
C THR A 202 -13.61 24.96 -24.34
N ASN A 203 -12.40 24.50 -24.03
CA ASN A 203 -11.82 23.21 -24.41
C ASN A 203 -11.12 22.57 -23.20
N VAL A 204 -10.83 21.26 -23.29
CA VAL A 204 -10.29 20.46 -22.17
C VAL A 204 -8.84 20.84 -21.84
N ASP A 205 -8.02 21.12 -22.85
CA ASP A 205 -6.58 21.39 -22.70
C ASP A 205 -6.31 22.68 -21.89
N GLU A 206 -7.27 23.61 -21.88
CA GLU A 206 -7.20 24.87 -21.15
C GLU A 206 -7.40 24.72 -19.63
N ILE A 207 -8.01 23.61 -19.19
CA ILE A 207 -8.51 23.45 -17.81
C ILE A 207 -7.36 23.49 -16.80
N HIS A 208 -6.23 22.86 -17.11
CA HIS A 208 -5.09 22.81 -16.18
C HIS A 208 -4.56 24.20 -15.86
N ASP A 209 -4.19 25.01 -16.85
CA ASP A 209 -3.69 26.36 -16.57
C ASP A 209 -4.77 27.28 -15.97
N LYS A 210 -6.04 27.16 -16.40
CA LYS A 210 -7.12 28.02 -15.89
C LYS A 210 -7.55 27.70 -14.46
N VAL A 211 -7.50 26.44 -14.03
CA VAL A 211 -7.65 26.07 -12.61
C VAL A 211 -6.42 26.50 -11.82
N PHE A 212 -5.20 26.30 -12.34
CA PHE A 212 -3.98 26.63 -11.61
C PHE A 212 -3.83 28.12 -11.23
N GLU A 213 -4.51 29.05 -11.92
CA GLU A 213 -4.58 30.45 -11.49
C GLU A 213 -5.15 30.65 -10.07
N TYR A 214 -6.10 29.82 -9.61
CA TYR A 214 -6.64 29.96 -8.25
C TYR A 214 -5.55 29.70 -7.18
N VAL A 215 -4.63 28.75 -7.44
CA VAL A 215 -3.48 28.44 -6.58
C VAL A 215 -2.57 29.68 -6.45
N LYS A 216 -2.34 30.41 -7.55
CA LYS A 216 -1.57 31.67 -7.55
C LYS A 216 -2.28 32.79 -6.79
N VAL A 217 -3.61 32.85 -6.82
CA VAL A 217 -4.38 33.82 -6.02
C VAL A 217 -4.27 33.52 -4.52
N LEU A 218 -4.36 32.25 -4.11
CA LEU A 218 -4.15 31.86 -2.71
C LEU A 218 -2.70 32.05 -2.23
N ALA A 219 -1.72 32.07 -3.15
CA ALA A 219 -0.32 32.34 -2.82
C ALA A 219 -0.03 33.82 -2.46
N ARG A 220 -0.89 34.77 -2.86
CA ARG A 220 -0.59 36.21 -2.77
C ARG A 220 -0.20 36.70 -1.37
N PRO A 221 -0.89 36.32 -0.27
CA PRO A 221 -0.49 36.75 1.07
C PRO A 221 0.94 36.30 1.43
N MET A 222 1.28 35.05 1.12
CA MET A 222 2.61 34.47 1.39
C MET A 222 3.71 35.14 0.54
N VAL A 223 3.43 35.49 -0.72
CA VAL A 223 4.36 36.29 -1.54
C VAL A 223 4.61 37.66 -0.90
N LEU A 224 3.56 38.32 -0.39
CA LEU A 224 3.64 39.67 0.17
C LEU A 224 4.44 39.73 1.49
N TYR A 225 4.32 38.74 2.38
CA TYR A 225 5.14 38.71 3.60
C TYR A 225 6.64 38.47 3.36
N GLN A 226 7.03 37.94 2.19
CA GLN A 226 8.39 37.64 1.69
C GLN A 226 9.30 36.73 2.54
N HIS A 227 9.44 37.02 3.83
CA HIS A 227 10.40 36.41 4.75
C HIS A 227 9.79 35.34 5.66
N ASP A 228 8.47 35.31 5.82
CA ASP A 228 7.77 34.21 6.51
C ASP A 228 7.09 33.28 5.51
N HIS A 229 7.77 32.18 5.18
CA HIS A 229 7.23 31.07 4.41
C HIS A 229 7.60 29.74 5.11
N PRO A 230 6.62 28.91 5.52
CA PRO A 230 6.92 27.62 6.13
C PRO A 230 7.54 26.66 5.09
N LEU A 231 8.43 25.76 5.54
CA LEU A 231 8.84 24.62 4.72
C LEU A 231 7.71 23.60 4.70
N HIS A 232 7.34 23.16 3.49
CA HIS A 232 6.34 22.13 3.28
C HIS A 232 7.02 20.77 3.08
N TRP A 233 6.52 19.73 3.74
CA TRP A 233 6.96 18.35 3.57
C TRP A 233 5.84 17.56 2.88
N SER A 234 6.17 16.83 1.81
CA SER A 234 5.20 15.92 1.20
C SER A 234 4.97 14.68 2.07
N PRO A 235 3.78 14.08 2.05
CA PRO A 235 3.60 12.66 2.37
C PRO A 235 4.55 11.78 1.55
N ALA A 236 4.70 10.52 1.96
CA ALA A 236 5.43 9.53 1.16
C ALA A 236 4.81 9.36 -0.24
N TYR A 237 5.65 9.23 -1.26
CA TYR A 237 5.27 8.87 -2.63
C TYR A 237 6.37 8.02 -3.27
N ILE A 238 6.07 7.38 -4.41
CA ILE A 238 7.03 6.56 -5.15
C ILE A 238 7.77 7.44 -6.18
N GLY A 239 9.09 7.48 -6.14
CA GLY A 239 9.92 8.28 -7.04
C GLY A 239 11.25 7.61 -7.41
N GLY A 240 12.24 8.41 -7.83
CA GLY A 240 13.64 7.97 -7.98
C GLY A 240 14.04 7.29 -9.30
N LYS A 241 13.12 7.15 -10.27
CA LYS A 241 13.25 6.35 -11.52
C LYS A 241 14.45 6.69 -12.44
N SER A 242 15.16 7.80 -12.19
CA SER A 242 16.31 8.30 -12.98
C SER A 242 17.54 8.66 -12.13
N SER A 243 17.58 8.29 -10.85
CA SER A 243 18.70 8.64 -9.97
C SER A 243 19.85 7.63 -9.99
N MET A 244 21.07 8.11 -9.84
CA MET A 244 22.31 7.31 -9.67
C MET A 244 22.32 6.46 -8.38
N TYR A 245 21.26 6.53 -7.56
CA TYR A 245 21.13 5.87 -6.26
C TYR A 245 20.02 4.81 -6.24
N GLY A 246 19.17 4.74 -7.27
CA GLY A 246 18.15 3.71 -7.42
C GLY A 246 18.71 2.43 -8.07
N LYS A 247 18.12 1.28 -7.75
CA LYS A 247 18.24 0.11 -8.63
C LYS A 247 17.42 0.38 -9.89
N GLU A 248 18.03 0.20 -11.05
CA GLU A 248 17.38 0.46 -12.35
C GLU A 248 15.98 -0.19 -12.42
N ASN A 249 15.02 0.55 -12.96
CA ASN A 249 13.62 0.13 -13.13
C ASN A 249 12.87 -0.23 -11.83
N ARG A 250 13.27 0.30 -10.66
CA ARG A 250 12.47 0.24 -9.42
C ARG A 250 12.23 1.62 -8.83
N GLY A 251 10.97 1.89 -8.49
CA GLY A 251 10.61 3.09 -7.71
C GLY A 251 11.00 2.92 -6.24
N GLN A 252 11.42 4.01 -5.60
CA GLN A 252 11.76 4.08 -4.17
C GLN A 252 10.76 4.98 -3.45
N LEU A 253 10.52 4.75 -2.14
CA LEU A 253 9.72 5.67 -1.33
C LEU A 253 10.53 6.93 -1.01
N MET A 254 9.93 8.09 -1.28
CA MET A 254 10.52 9.42 -1.14
C MET A 254 9.59 10.36 -0.36
N THR A 255 10.14 11.41 0.23
CA THR A 255 9.41 12.60 0.69
C THR A 255 10.16 13.86 0.22
N SER A 256 9.47 14.89 -0.25
CA SER A 256 10.07 16.14 -0.71
C SER A 256 10.00 17.21 0.36
N VAL A 257 11.12 17.88 0.64
CA VAL A 257 11.13 19.18 1.35
C VAL A 257 11.01 20.28 0.32
N THR A 258 10.04 21.19 0.48
CA THR A 258 9.64 22.15 -0.55
C THR A 258 9.46 23.56 -0.01
N ALA A 259 9.83 24.56 -0.81
CA ALA A 259 9.79 25.98 -0.47
C ALA A 259 9.43 26.84 -1.70
N PRO A 260 8.66 27.93 -1.53
CA PRO A 260 8.27 28.80 -2.63
C PRO A 260 9.38 29.77 -3.05
N ILE A 261 9.50 30.00 -4.37
CA ILE A 261 10.34 31.04 -4.96
C ILE A 261 9.45 32.26 -5.25
N LEU A 262 9.67 33.34 -4.50
CA LEU A 262 8.83 34.53 -4.52
C LEU A 262 9.44 35.64 -5.39
N ASP A 263 8.62 36.38 -6.13
CA ASP A 263 9.09 37.57 -6.84
C ASP A 263 9.31 38.74 -5.87
N ARG A 264 10.55 39.24 -5.81
CA ARG A 264 10.97 40.32 -4.90
C ARG A 264 11.19 41.66 -5.60
N ARG A 265 10.75 41.80 -6.85
CA ARG A 265 10.90 43.04 -7.63
C ARG A 265 9.85 44.07 -7.20
N ASN A 266 10.28 45.32 -7.01
CA ASN A 266 9.38 46.43 -6.74
C ASN A 266 8.75 46.90 -8.06
N TYR A 267 7.45 46.61 -8.23
CA TYR A 267 6.67 47.01 -9.39
C TYR A 267 5.89 48.31 -9.14
N THR A 268 5.60 49.08 -10.20
CA THR A 268 4.78 50.30 -10.15
C THR A 268 3.29 50.04 -9.92
N VAL A 269 2.85 48.79 -10.10
CA VAL A 269 1.55 48.26 -9.70
C VAL A 269 1.84 47.09 -8.78
N LYS A 270 1.20 46.99 -7.61
CA LYS A 270 1.44 45.86 -6.70
C LYS A 270 1.01 44.54 -7.36
N THR A 271 1.96 43.61 -7.49
CA THR A 271 1.75 42.27 -8.03
C THR A 271 2.44 41.25 -7.13
N ALA A 272 1.70 40.24 -6.70
CA ALA A 272 2.20 39.15 -5.86
C ALA A 272 2.36 37.88 -6.71
N ASN A 273 3.54 37.71 -7.31
CA ASN A 273 3.85 36.60 -8.22
C ASN A 273 4.64 35.50 -7.52
N LEU A 274 4.13 34.27 -7.57
CA LEU A 274 4.90 33.05 -7.32
C LEU A 274 5.71 32.71 -8.58
N LEU A 275 7.04 32.65 -8.48
CA LEU A 275 7.92 32.32 -9.62
C LEU A 275 8.04 30.80 -9.83
N GLY A 276 7.89 30.01 -8.77
CA GLY A 276 7.94 28.55 -8.78
C GLY A 276 8.09 27.98 -7.37
N ILE A 277 8.30 26.67 -7.29
CA ILE A 277 8.63 25.94 -6.06
C ILE A 277 10.00 25.29 -6.26
N VAL A 278 10.88 25.36 -5.26
CA VAL A 278 12.08 24.52 -5.17
C VAL A 278 11.80 23.35 -4.23
N GLY A 279 12.25 22.16 -4.62
CA GLY A 279 12.14 20.95 -3.82
C GLY A 279 13.45 20.17 -3.77
N THR A 280 13.66 19.42 -2.70
CA THR A 280 14.65 18.34 -2.65
C THR A 280 13.98 17.07 -2.15
N ASP A 281 14.19 15.97 -2.87
CA ASP A 281 13.64 14.67 -2.52
C ASP A 281 14.57 13.93 -1.58
N VAL A 282 14.02 13.32 -0.54
CA VAL A 282 14.74 12.55 0.47
C VAL A 282 14.24 11.10 0.39
N PRO A 283 15.11 10.11 0.07
CA PRO A 283 14.74 8.71 0.13
C PRO A 283 14.41 8.30 1.56
N VAL A 284 13.28 7.62 1.75
CA VAL A 284 12.87 7.10 3.07
C VAL A 284 13.90 6.08 3.59
N GLU A 285 14.58 5.37 2.69
CA GLU A 285 15.70 4.47 3.01
C GLU A 285 16.90 5.20 3.66
N GLU A 286 17.20 6.44 3.25
CA GLU A 286 18.27 7.24 3.87
C GLU A 286 17.87 7.73 5.27
N ILE A 287 16.57 7.94 5.51
CA ILE A 287 16.05 8.23 6.86
C ILE A 287 16.15 6.98 7.75
N GLN A 288 15.77 5.81 7.23
CA GLN A 288 15.89 4.52 7.94
C GLN A 288 17.36 4.22 8.32
N LYS A 289 18.32 4.51 7.44
CA LYS A 289 19.77 4.38 7.70
C LYS A 289 20.32 5.25 8.85
N LEU A 290 19.51 6.17 9.40
CA LEU A 290 19.84 6.92 10.63
C LEU A 290 19.44 6.18 11.91
N VAL A 291 18.51 5.23 11.85
CA VAL A 291 18.07 4.42 12.99
C VAL A 291 18.73 3.02 12.92
N PRO A 292 19.80 2.75 13.68
CA PRO A 292 20.57 1.51 13.57
C PRO A 292 19.77 0.30 14.12
N PRO A 293 19.31 -0.65 13.27
CA PRO A 293 18.38 -1.70 13.71
C PRO A 293 18.99 -2.61 14.79
N TYR A 294 20.30 -2.87 14.70
CA TYR A 294 21.05 -3.69 15.65
C TYR A 294 21.05 -3.14 17.10
N LYS A 295 20.69 -1.86 17.33
CA LYS A 295 20.54 -1.26 18.67
C LYS A 295 19.12 -1.38 19.23
N LEU A 296 18.11 -1.53 18.36
CA LEU A 296 16.73 -1.88 18.74
C LEU A 296 16.62 -3.37 19.07
N GLY A 297 17.53 -4.18 18.52
CA GLY A 297 17.56 -5.62 18.69
C GLY A 297 16.58 -6.35 17.78
N VAL A 298 16.52 -7.67 17.93
CA VAL A 298 15.48 -8.50 17.30
C VAL A 298 14.11 -8.11 17.84
N ASN A 299 13.09 -8.11 16.98
CA ASN A 299 11.70 -7.78 17.29
C ASN A 299 11.43 -6.35 17.79
N GLY A 300 12.45 -5.55 18.09
CA GLY A 300 12.35 -4.10 18.22
C GLY A 300 12.40 -3.40 16.86
N TYR A 301 11.64 -2.32 16.70
CA TYR A 301 11.55 -1.57 15.46
C TYR A 301 11.31 -0.07 15.69
N SER A 302 11.41 0.70 14.60
CA SER A 302 11.12 2.12 14.59
C SER A 302 10.12 2.45 13.48
N PHE A 303 9.42 3.56 13.64
CA PHE A 303 8.47 4.08 12.67
C PHE A 303 8.40 5.61 12.79
N ILE A 304 7.98 6.28 11.71
CA ILE A 304 7.76 7.74 11.71
C ILE A 304 6.34 8.05 11.28
N VAL A 305 5.70 8.97 11.98
CA VAL A 305 4.30 9.40 11.77
C VAL A 305 4.26 10.91 11.52
N ASP A 306 3.38 11.37 10.62
CA ASP A 306 3.11 12.79 10.36
C ASP A 306 2.05 13.40 11.29
N ASN A 307 1.83 14.71 11.19
CA ASN A 307 0.82 15.46 11.94
C ASN A 307 -0.65 15.08 11.64
N ASN A 308 -0.88 14.17 10.68
CA ASN A 308 -2.20 13.61 10.34
C ASN A 308 -2.37 12.15 10.83
N GLY A 309 -1.32 11.52 11.38
CA GLY A 309 -1.31 10.10 11.78
C GLY A 309 -0.85 9.13 10.69
N ARG A 310 -0.40 9.64 9.55
CA ARG A 310 0.05 8.85 8.40
C ARG A 310 1.49 8.40 8.59
N VAL A 311 1.77 7.17 8.18
CA VAL A 311 3.08 6.54 8.34
C VAL A 311 4.02 6.94 7.20
N LEU A 312 5.20 7.48 7.54
CA LEU A 312 6.32 7.73 6.61
C LEU A 312 7.12 6.45 6.37
N TYR A 313 7.38 5.68 7.43
CA TYR A 313 7.79 4.27 7.35
C TYR A 313 7.42 3.49 8.61
N HIS A 314 7.18 2.18 8.46
CA HIS A 314 6.96 1.16 9.50
C HIS A 314 7.30 -0.21 8.89
N PRO A 315 7.71 -1.25 9.65
CA PRO A 315 8.06 -2.56 9.08
C PRO A 315 6.95 -3.24 8.26
N ASP A 316 5.69 -3.14 8.69
CA ASP A 316 4.53 -3.72 8.00
C ASP A 316 3.89 -2.77 6.97
N LEU A 317 4.55 -1.63 6.69
CA LEU A 317 4.16 -0.72 5.61
C LEU A 317 4.52 -1.32 4.25
N ARG A 318 3.52 -1.86 3.55
CA ARG A 318 3.67 -2.52 2.25
C ARG A 318 3.19 -1.56 1.15
N PRO A 319 4.09 -0.81 0.48
CA PRO A 319 3.72 -0.11 -0.74
C PRO A 319 3.14 -1.13 -1.73
N LEU A 320 2.00 -0.81 -2.34
CA LEU A 320 1.35 -1.69 -3.31
C LEU A 320 2.35 -2.13 -4.40
N PRO A 321 2.28 -3.38 -4.89
CA PRO A 321 3.20 -3.91 -5.91
C PRO A 321 2.95 -3.34 -7.32
N GLY A 322 2.81 -2.02 -7.45
CA GLY A 322 2.61 -1.27 -8.68
C GLY A 322 3.86 -1.09 -9.55
N ASN A 323 4.93 -1.86 -9.30
CA ASN A 323 6.17 -1.82 -10.10
C ASN A 323 5.95 -2.10 -11.60
N ILE A 324 4.82 -2.71 -11.98
CA ILE A 324 4.44 -2.95 -13.38
C ILE A 324 3.59 -1.79 -13.93
N GLU A 325 2.65 -1.23 -13.15
CA GLU A 325 1.78 -0.14 -13.64
C GLU A 325 2.47 1.23 -13.71
N TYR A 326 3.55 1.46 -12.95
CA TYR A 326 4.30 2.73 -13.00
C TYR A 326 5.06 2.96 -14.34
N ASP A 327 5.09 1.98 -15.24
CA ASP A 327 5.51 2.16 -16.64
C ASP A 327 4.37 2.58 -17.58
N GLU A 328 3.11 2.47 -17.15
CA GLU A 328 1.91 2.94 -17.85
C GLU A 328 1.45 4.31 -17.33
N THR A 329 1.44 4.51 -16.01
CA THR A 329 0.98 5.75 -15.38
C THR A 329 2.16 6.67 -15.04
N LEU A 330 2.19 7.86 -15.66
CA LEU A 330 3.15 8.91 -15.33
C LEU A 330 2.88 9.57 -13.95
N LYS A 331 1.85 9.14 -13.22
CA LYS A 331 1.44 9.69 -11.93
C LYS A 331 2.00 8.82 -10.78
N PRO A 332 3.03 9.25 -10.02
CA PRO A 332 3.44 8.60 -8.78
C PRO A 332 2.33 8.61 -7.73
N SER A 333 1.53 7.54 -7.70
CA SER A 333 0.52 7.29 -6.67
C SER A 333 1.11 6.44 -5.54
N TYR A 334 0.65 6.72 -4.32
CA TYR A 334 0.95 5.94 -3.13
C TYR A 334 -0.27 6.00 -2.19
N ILE A 335 -0.61 4.88 -1.55
CA ILE A 335 -1.69 4.84 -0.55
C ILE A 335 -1.11 5.30 0.78
N SER A 336 -1.60 6.42 1.29
CA SER A 336 -1.30 6.83 2.66
C SER A 336 -1.95 5.87 3.65
N VAL A 337 -1.14 5.21 4.46
CA VAL A 337 -1.57 4.29 5.53
C VAL A 337 -1.46 5.01 6.88
N ASP A 338 -2.43 4.81 7.76
CA ASP A 338 -2.45 5.37 9.13
C ASP A 338 -1.76 4.45 10.14
N LEU A 339 -1.22 4.99 11.24
CA LEU A 339 -0.63 4.17 12.31
C LEU A 339 -1.60 3.08 12.82
N SER A 340 -2.89 3.41 12.89
CA SER A 340 -3.95 2.50 13.35
C SER A 340 -4.34 1.38 12.37
N GLU A 341 -3.64 1.30 11.23
CA GLU A 341 -3.80 0.29 10.16
C GLU A 341 -2.59 -0.64 10.03
N VAL A 342 -1.44 -0.28 10.65
CA VAL A 342 -0.25 -1.16 10.77
C VAL A 342 -0.07 -1.71 12.19
N GLU A 343 -0.37 -0.91 13.22
CA GLU A 343 -0.31 -1.36 14.62
C GLU A 343 -1.62 -2.08 15.01
N LEU A 344 -1.63 -3.41 14.92
CA LEU A 344 -2.82 -4.21 15.20
C LEU A 344 -2.98 -4.49 16.70
N ALA A 345 -3.35 -3.46 17.45
CA ALA A 345 -3.62 -3.54 18.89
C ALA A 345 -4.62 -4.64 19.27
N GLU A 346 -4.36 -5.29 20.40
CA GLU A 346 -5.28 -6.24 21.01
C GLU A 346 -6.36 -5.49 21.83
N TYR A 347 -7.61 -5.93 21.69
CA TYR A 347 -8.76 -5.39 22.43
C TYR A 347 -9.16 -6.38 23.53
N ASP A 348 -8.94 -5.98 24.79
CA ASP A 348 -9.31 -6.75 25.98
C ASP A 348 -10.83 -6.71 26.28
N GLY A 349 -11.58 -7.41 25.42
CA GLY A 349 -12.96 -7.81 25.67
C GLY A 349 -13.99 -6.67 25.73
N PRO A 350 -15.20 -6.95 26.26
CA PRO A 350 -16.32 -6.00 26.28
C PRO A 350 -16.21 -4.94 27.40
N SER A 351 -15.16 -4.99 28.23
CA SER A 351 -14.91 -4.08 29.35
C SER A 351 -14.36 -2.71 28.94
N THR A 352 -13.85 -2.57 27.72
CA THR A 352 -13.17 -1.36 27.24
C THR A 352 -13.91 -0.80 26.02
N PRO A 353 -14.38 0.47 26.03
CA PRO A 353 -15.09 1.03 24.88
C PRO A 353 -14.15 1.15 23.68
N PRO A 354 -14.57 0.77 22.46
CA PRO A 354 -13.68 0.65 21.31
C PRO A 354 -13.04 1.96 20.82
N ASN A 355 -13.54 3.11 21.32
CA ASN A 355 -13.14 4.46 20.93
C ASN A 355 -11.87 4.98 21.64
N ASN A 356 -11.42 4.36 22.75
CA ASN A 356 -10.21 4.76 23.47
C ASN A 356 -9.33 3.52 23.73
N SER A 357 -8.60 3.10 22.69
CA SER A 357 -7.48 2.16 22.83
C SER A 357 -6.17 2.94 23.01
N LEU A 358 -5.23 2.38 23.77
CA LEU A 358 -3.92 3.01 24.04
C LEU A 358 -3.15 3.38 22.76
N LEU A 359 -3.40 2.67 21.66
CA LEU A 359 -2.91 3.00 20.33
C LEU A 359 -3.42 4.34 19.79
N LEU A 360 -4.69 4.69 20.03
CA LEU A 360 -5.25 5.99 19.61
C LEU A 360 -4.71 7.14 20.46
N ASP A 361 -4.43 6.89 21.74
CA ASP A 361 -3.79 7.85 22.63
C ASP A 361 -2.30 8.06 22.24
N LEU A 362 -1.53 6.98 21.98
CA LEU A 362 -0.19 7.03 21.38
C LEU A 362 -0.18 7.84 20.07
N ARG A 363 -1.08 7.49 19.14
CA ARG A 363 -1.22 8.15 17.84
C ARG A 363 -1.52 9.64 18.02
N ARG A 364 -2.35 10.00 19.00
CA ARG A 364 -2.66 11.40 19.34
C ARG A 364 -1.46 12.14 19.90
N ASP A 365 -0.72 11.55 20.83
CA ASP A 365 0.42 12.21 21.48
C ASP A 365 1.60 12.40 20.51
N MET A 366 1.80 11.46 19.58
CA MET A 366 2.73 11.63 18.46
C MET A 366 2.30 12.76 17.50
N ILE A 367 1.01 12.89 17.20
CA ILE A 367 0.45 13.98 16.38
C ILE A 367 0.56 15.34 17.09
N ASP A 368 0.29 15.39 18.39
CA ASP A 368 0.49 16.55 19.25
C ASP A 368 1.97 16.93 19.43
N GLN A 369 2.90 16.09 18.92
CA GLN A 369 4.35 16.25 19.02
C GLN A 369 4.84 16.30 20.48
N LYS A 370 4.28 15.43 21.32
CA LYS A 370 4.74 15.20 22.69
C LYS A 370 5.89 14.19 22.72
N GLU A 371 6.65 14.23 23.80
CA GLU A 371 7.60 13.17 24.17
C GLU A 371 6.99 12.34 25.30
N GLY A 372 7.12 11.01 25.22
CA GLY A 372 6.54 10.12 26.22
C GLY A 372 6.81 8.63 25.95
N GLU A 373 6.25 7.82 26.83
CA GLU A 373 6.28 6.36 26.79
C GLU A 373 4.88 5.78 27.06
N THR A 374 4.60 4.59 26.51
CA THR A 374 3.36 3.84 26.77
C THR A 374 3.55 2.38 26.37
N ASP A 375 2.84 1.44 26.99
CA ASP A 375 2.97 0.01 26.72
C ASP A 375 1.60 -0.66 26.47
N PHE A 376 1.52 -1.47 25.41
CA PHE A 376 0.33 -2.26 25.11
C PHE A 376 0.65 -3.50 24.27
N THR A 377 -0.33 -4.40 24.19
CA THR A 377 -0.22 -5.67 23.49
C THR A 377 -0.68 -5.53 22.03
N ILE A 378 0.13 -6.02 21.08
CA ILE A 378 -0.21 -6.05 19.65
C ILE A 378 -0.18 -7.46 19.08
N LYS A 379 -0.92 -7.66 17.99
CA LYS A 379 -0.93 -8.85 17.15
C LYS A 379 0.07 -8.65 16.00
N ILE A 380 1.13 -9.43 15.96
CA ILE A 380 2.08 -9.46 14.84
C ILE A 380 1.78 -10.67 13.98
N HIS A 381 1.64 -10.46 12.67
CA HIS A 381 1.54 -11.55 11.69
C HIS A 381 2.91 -11.88 11.09
N TYR A 382 3.11 -13.15 10.72
CA TYR A 382 4.29 -13.63 10.01
C TYR A 382 3.86 -14.41 8.75
N ASP A 383 4.83 -14.64 7.87
CA ASP A 383 4.70 -15.55 6.72
C ASP A 383 3.49 -15.24 5.83
N ASN A 384 3.29 -13.96 5.47
CA ASN A 384 2.15 -13.44 4.69
C ASN A 384 0.78 -13.78 5.32
N MET A 385 0.61 -13.46 6.62
CA MET A 385 -0.58 -13.77 7.41
C MET A 385 -0.89 -15.26 7.59
N LYS A 386 0.09 -16.17 7.41
CA LYS A 386 -0.11 -17.58 7.76
C LYS A 386 0.06 -17.86 9.26
N ARG A 387 0.92 -17.10 9.94
CA ARG A 387 1.15 -17.22 11.40
C ARG A 387 0.85 -15.90 12.11
N VAL A 388 0.52 -15.99 13.40
CA VAL A 388 0.32 -14.84 14.28
C VAL A 388 1.02 -15.06 15.63
N THR A 389 1.44 -13.99 16.28
CA THR A 389 2.00 -13.96 17.63
C THR A 389 1.51 -12.70 18.33
N ILE A 390 1.29 -12.79 19.64
CA ILE A 390 0.84 -11.68 20.47
C ILE A 390 2.01 -11.27 21.35
N ARG A 391 2.36 -9.97 21.38
CA ARG A 391 3.49 -9.47 22.16
C ARG A 391 3.21 -8.07 22.72
N ARG A 392 3.55 -7.84 23.99
CA ARG A 392 3.58 -6.51 24.60
C ARG A 392 4.83 -5.76 24.15
N HIS A 393 4.66 -4.49 23.78
CA HIS A 393 5.75 -3.60 23.42
C HIS A 393 5.70 -2.34 24.27
N ASN A 394 6.88 -1.87 24.63
CA ASN A 394 7.10 -0.56 25.22
C ASN A 394 7.37 0.41 24.06
N TYR A 395 6.48 1.36 23.86
CA TYR A 395 6.60 2.42 22.85
C TYR A 395 7.23 3.65 23.49
N PHE A 396 8.26 4.18 22.85
CA PHE A 396 8.92 5.44 23.19
C PHE A 396 8.80 6.38 22.00
N TYR A 397 8.33 7.60 22.20
CA TYR A 397 8.08 8.52 21.10
C TYR A 397 8.53 9.96 21.43
N LYS A 398 8.99 10.67 20.40
CA LYS A 398 9.49 12.05 20.49
C LYS A 398 9.33 12.79 19.15
N PRO A 399 9.00 14.09 19.13
CA PRO A 399 8.98 14.88 17.91
C PRO A 399 10.37 15.04 17.27
N ILE A 400 10.39 15.16 15.95
CA ILE A 400 11.59 15.55 15.20
C ILE A 400 11.55 17.06 14.98
N GLU A 401 12.35 17.80 15.76
CA GLU A 401 12.39 19.26 15.79
C GLU A 401 12.48 19.89 14.38
N GLY A 402 11.66 20.91 14.13
CA GLY A 402 11.61 21.62 12.85
C GLY A 402 10.88 20.89 11.71
N THR A 403 10.26 19.73 11.98
CA THR A 403 9.51 18.94 10.99
C THR A 403 8.08 18.64 11.48
N PRO A 404 7.15 18.20 10.62
CA PRO A 404 5.82 17.72 11.05
C PRO A 404 5.83 16.28 11.60
N PHE A 405 7.01 15.66 11.75
CA PHE A 405 7.15 14.25 12.06
C PHE A 405 7.42 13.99 13.55
N SER A 406 6.99 12.81 14.00
CA SER A 406 7.36 12.21 15.29
C SER A 406 7.94 10.82 15.07
N LEU A 407 9.06 10.52 15.74
CA LEU A 407 9.70 9.22 15.75
C LEU A 407 9.07 8.36 16.86
N GLY A 408 8.67 7.14 16.51
CA GLY A 408 8.29 6.09 17.46
C GLY A 408 9.30 4.95 17.43
N LEU A 409 9.62 4.39 18.60
CA LEU A 409 10.38 3.17 18.79
C LEU A 409 9.50 2.18 19.55
N ALA A 410 9.32 0.97 19.02
CA ALA A 410 8.65 -0.13 19.71
C ALA A 410 9.69 -1.16 20.12
N LEU A 411 9.81 -1.43 21.42
CA LEU A 411 10.73 -2.42 21.97
C LEU A 411 9.96 -3.57 22.64
N PRO A 412 10.28 -4.83 22.36
CA PRO A 412 9.59 -5.98 22.96
C PRO A 412 9.87 -6.06 24.45
N GLU A 413 8.84 -6.34 25.25
CA GLU A 413 8.98 -6.49 26.70
C GLU A 413 9.96 -7.62 27.09
N GLY A 414 10.58 -7.52 28.26
CA GLY A 414 11.46 -8.54 28.83
C GLY A 414 12.88 -8.57 28.26
N TYR A 415 13.05 -8.44 26.93
CA TYR A 415 14.36 -8.54 26.26
C TYR A 415 14.76 -7.35 25.38
N GLY A 416 13.82 -6.54 24.88
CA GLY A 416 14.13 -5.38 24.03
C GLY A 416 14.83 -4.23 24.77
N MET A 417 14.71 -4.18 26.10
CA MET A 417 15.29 -3.12 26.94
C MET A 417 16.80 -3.28 27.22
N PHE A 418 17.45 -4.35 26.73
CA PHE A 418 18.85 -4.68 27.10
C PHE A 418 19.77 -4.90 25.89
N GLU A 419 20.74 -3.99 25.68
CA GLU A 419 21.80 -4.10 24.66
C GLU A 419 22.91 -5.05 25.14
N LEU A 420 23.13 -6.18 24.46
CA LEU A 420 24.35 -6.98 24.66
C LEU A 420 25.57 -6.23 24.10
N ARG A 421 26.38 -5.64 24.98
CA ARG A 421 27.64 -4.99 24.60
C ARG A 421 28.79 -5.99 24.56
N ALA A 422 29.10 -6.48 23.36
CA ALA A 422 30.28 -7.27 23.09
C ALA A 422 31.00 -6.71 21.84
N GLU A 423 32.25 -6.26 22.02
CA GLU A 423 33.07 -5.54 21.04
C GLU A 423 34.53 -6.04 21.14
N HIS A 424 35.25 -6.22 20.03
CA HIS A 424 36.67 -6.57 20.00
C HIS A 424 37.55 -5.45 19.43
N GLU A 425 38.67 -5.08 20.06
CA GLU A 425 39.51 -3.96 19.59
C GLU A 425 40.47 -4.35 18.45
N ILE A 426 40.00 -4.10 17.22
CA ILE A 426 40.71 -4.34 15.96
C ILE A 426 42.12 -3.70 15.89
N LYS A 427 42.36 -2.57 16.59
CA LYS A 427 43.69 -1.93 16.63
C LYS A 427 44.70 -2.63 17.53
N LEU A 428 44.24 -3.39 18.52
CA LEU A 428 45.07 -4.16 19.46
C LEU A 428 45.06 -5.67 19.15
N ALA A 429 44.31 -6.08 18.12
CA ALA A 429 44.23 -7.47 17.68
C ALA A 429 45.58 -7.96 17.12
N ILE A 430 46.17 -8.95 17.81
CA ILE A 430 47.43 -9.61 17.44
C ILE A 430 47.26 -10.37 16.11
N ILE A 431 46.15 -11.12 16.00
CA ILE A 431 45.75 -11.85 14.80
C ILE A 431 45.08 -10.88 13.81
N ASN A 432 45.30 -11.08 12.51
CA ASN A 432 44.69 -10.24 11.49
C ASN A 432 43.18 -10.52 11.39
N VAL A 433 42.34 -9.56 11.75
CA VAL A 433 40.87 -9.78 11.88
C VAL A 433 40.17 -10.24 10.60
N THR A 434 40.75 -10.02 9.42
CA THR A 434 40.21 -10.52 8.15
C THR A 434 40.35 -12.04 7.99
N GLU A 435 41.14 -12.71 8.83
CA GLU A 435 41.32 -14.17 8.76
C GLU A 435 40.09 -14.94 9.24
N TYR A 436 39.29 -14.36 10.15
CA TYR A 436 38.01 -14.92 10.58
C TYR A 436 36.93 -14.85 9.49
N PHE A 437 37.20 -14.20 8.35
CA PHE A 437 36.30 -14.04 7.20
C PHE A 437 36.83 -14.76 5.95
N LYS A 438 37.77 -15.70 6.10
CA LYS A 438 38.23 -16.59 5.02
C LYS A 438 37.15 -17.62 4.69
N GLY A 439 36.87 -17.79 3.39
CA GLY A 439 35.86 -18.72 2.88
C GLY A 439 34.56 -18.03 2.44
N SER A 440 33.69 -18.79 1.79
CA SER A 440 32.41 -18.34 1.20
C SER A 440 31.20 -18.42 2.15
N ASN A 441 31.32 -19.18 3.24
CA ASN A 441 30.17 -19.67 4.01
C ASN A 441 29.68 -18.67 5.08
N TRP A 442 29.71 -17.38 4.74
CA TRP A 442 29.22 -16.31 5.60
C TRP A 442 28.57 -15.19 4.79
N LYS A 443 27.63 -14.49 5.43
CA LYS A 443 26.94 -13.29 4.91
C LYS A 443 26.77 -12.27 6.01
N VAL A 444 26.67 -11.00 5.65
CA VAL A 444 26.31 -9.90 6.57
C VAL A 444 25.02 -9.22 6.13
N HIS A 445 24.34 -8.57 7.07
CA HIS A 445 23.03 -7.98 6.82
C HIS A 445 23.11 -6.89 5.74
N PRO A 446 22.40 -7.02 4.60
CA PRO A 446 22.68 -6.22 3.41
C PRO A 446 22.35 -4.73 3.58
N ASP A 447 21.32 -4.41 4.37
CA ASP A 447 20.85 -3.02 4.55
C ASP A 447 21.51 -2.31 5.75
N TRP A 448 22.42 -2.97 6.48
CA TRP A 448 23.07 -2.40 7.66
C TRP A 448 24.37 -1.68 7.30
N VAL A 449 24.53 -0.46 7.83
CA VAL A 449 25.70 0.38 7.54
C VAL A 449 26.82 0.12 8.55
N TYR A 450 27.63 -0.91 8.27
CA TYR A 450 28.90 -1.19 8.94
C TYR A 450 29.92 -0.06 8.69
N CYS A 451 30.23 0.15 7.41
CA CYS A 451 31.02 1.25 6.89
C CYS A 451 30.59 1.55 5.44
N GLU A 452 30.62 2.82 5.04
CA GLU A 452 30.32 3.27 3.68
C GLU A 452 31.12 4.53 3.31
N TYR A 453 31.30 4.78 2.02
CA TYR A 453 31.78 6.08 1.53
C TYR A 453 30.61 7.04 1.38
N ASN A 454 30.91 8.34 1.41
CA ASN A 454 29.95 9.38 1.04
C ASN A 454 29.41 9.13 -0.38
N SER A 455 28.13 9.41 -0.63
CA SER A 455 27.42 9.13 -1.89
C SER A 455 28.04 9.79 -3.13
N ALA A 456 28.89 10.80 -2.95
CA ALA A 456 29.69 11.45 -3.99
C ALA A 456 31.05 10.77 -4.30
N SER A 457 31.31 9.58 -3.76
CA SER A 457 32.54 8.80 -3.97
C SER A 457 32.39 7.79 -5.12
N ASP A 458 33.40 7.69 -5.99
CA ASP A 458 33.39 6.81 -7.16
C ASP A 458 33.64 5.31 -6.83
N LYS A 459 33.33 4.87 -5.58
CA LYS A 459 33.73 3.57 -5.01
C LYS A 459 32.53 2.65 -4.79
N PHE A 460 32.21 1.86 -5.81
CA PHE A 460 31.17 0.81 -5.77
C PHE A 460 31.70 -0.52 -5.21
N PHE A 461 30.80 -1.37 -4.70
CA PHE A 461 31.08 -2.73 -4.20
C PHE A 461 29.95 -3.66 -4.68
N SER A 462 30.26 -4.87 -5.14
CA SER A 462 29.26 -5.80 -5.64
C SER A 462 28.41 -6.40 -4.51
N SER A 463 29.03 -6.58 -3.33
CA SER A 463 28.41 -7.17 -2.15
C SER A 463 28.67 -6.37 -0.86
N PRO A 464 27.81 -6.54 0.17
CA PRO A 464 28.08 -6.04 1.52
C PRO A 464 29.36 -6.66 2.11
N GLU A 465 29.64 -7.93 1.81
CA GLU A 465 30.82 -8.65 2.30
C GLU A 465 32.13 -8.02 1.81
N GLU A 466 32.25 -7.71 0.51
CA GLU A 466 33.39 -6.98 -0.07
C GLU A 466 33.62 -5.63 0.62
N ARG A 467 32.54 -4.88 0.87
CA ARG A 467 32.59 -3.57 1.51
C ARG A 467 33.16 -3.68 2.92
N VAL A 468 32.67 -4.64 3.71
CA VAL A 468 33.19 -4.95 5.05
C VAL A 468 34.68 -5.32 5.00
N LEU A 469 35.07 -6.26 4.14
CA LEU A 469 36.47 -6.70 3.99
C LEU A 469 37.41 -5.54 3.63
N HIS A 470 37.00 -4.67 2.68
CA HIS A 470 37.77 -3.50 2.26
C HIS A 470 38.00 -2.51 3.42
N PHE A 471 36.97 -2.22 4.22
CA PHE A 471 37.12 -1.34 5.38
C PHE A 471 37.94 -1.99 6.50
N LEU A 472 37.75 -3.28 6.80
CA LEU A 472 38.60 -4.02 7.74
C LEU A 472 40.08 -3.95 7.32
N ALA A 473 40.39 -4.12 6.03
CA ALA A 473 41.74 -3.96 5.48
C ALA A 473 42.29 -2.53 5.56
N ARG A 474 41.44 -1.47 5.54
CA ARG A 474 41.86 -0.09 5.83
C ARG A 474 42.13 0.15 7.32
N THR A 475 41.42 -0.52 8.25
CA THR A 475 41.51 -0.21 9.70
C THR A 475 42.91 -0.36 10.31
N ARG A 476 43.74 -1.26 9.75
CA ARG A 476 45.12 -1.51 10.20
C ARG A 476 46.15 -0.54 9.60
N ARG A 477 45.78 0.32 8.66
CA ARG A 477 46.71 1.28 8.02
C ARG A 477 47.01 2.45 8.97
N PRO A 478 48.24 2.98 8.99
CA PRO A 478 48.56 4.18 9.77
C PRO A 478 47.66 5.35 9.35
N GLY A 479 47.22 6.14 10.33
CA GLY A 479 46.27 7.24 10.13
C GLY A 479 44.78 6.86 10.16
N TRP A 480 44.39 5.59 10.29
CA TRP A 480 42.97 5.20 10.39
C TRP A 480 42.23 5.87 11.57
N LYS A 481 41.15 6.58 11.25
CA LYS A 481 40.21 7.20 12.19
C LYS A 481 38.82 6.58 12.06
N TRP A 482 38.14 6.39 13.19
CA TRP A 482 36.73 6.03 13.21
C TRP A 482 35.89 7.29 13.03
N MET A 483 35.30 7.49 11.84
CA MET A 483 34.47 8.66 11.55
C MET A 483 33.01 8.34 11.90
N SER A 484 32.62 8.72 13.13
CA SER A 484 31.35 8.36 13.79
C SER A 484 30.19 9.31 13.46
N LEU A 485 30.40 10.30 12.60
CA LEU A 485 29.37 11.19 12.08
C LEU A 485 29.29 10.98 10.58
N ARG A 486 28.10 10.64 10.06
CA ARG A 486 27.78 10.94 8.66
C ARG A 486 28.02 12.44 8.46
N SER A 487 28.68 12.83 7.36
CA SER A 487 28.97 14.24 7.11
C SER A 487 27.68 15.04 7.01
N ARG A 488 27.39 15.86 8.03
CA ARG A 488 26.30 16.86 7.94
C ARG A 488 26.54 17.71 6.70
N SER A 489 25.49 17.96 5.92
CA SER A 489 25.52 18.93 4.82
C SER A 489 26.16 20.24 5.31
N PRO A 490 27.04 20.90 4.51
CA PRO A 490 27.83 22.03 4.98
C PRO A 490 26.95 23.08 5.67
N SER A 491 27.19 23.30 6.96
CA SER A 491 26.37 24.19 7.78
C SER A 491 26.38 25.60 7.18
N SER A 492 25.20 26.17 6.96
CA SER A 492 24.91 27.37 6.15
C SER A 492 25.54 28.70 6.63
N HIS A 493 26.43 28.66 7.63
CA HIS A 493 26.97 29.84 8.29
C HIS A 493 28.51 29.85 8.26
N HIS A 494 29.05 30.80 7.49
CA HIS A 494 30.44 31.25 7.49
C HIS A 494 31.54 30.25 7.09
N LYS A 495 31.41 29.65 5.90
CA LYS A 495 32.50 29.56 4.90
C LYS A 495 31.95 29.21 3.52
N GLN A 496 32.70 29.56 2.47
CA GLN A 496 32.48 28.96 1.15
C GLN A 496 32.61 27.44 1.27
N ALA A 497 31.71 26.68 0.65
CA ALA A 497 31.73 25.23 0.75
C ALA A 497 33.02 24.67 0.13
N SER A 498 33.97 24.28 0.98
CA SER A 498 35.10 23.46 0.59
C SER A 498 34.59 22.21 -0.11
N LYS A 499 35.13 21.88 -1.29
CA LYS A 499 34.74 20.68 -2.05
C LYS A 499 34.66 19.48 -1.09
N PRO A 500 33.55 18.72 -1.04
CA PRO A 500 33.43 17.60 -0.14
C PRO A 500 34.54 16.60 -0.45
N ASP A 501 35.18 16.07 0.60
CA ASP A 501 36.21 15.05 0.44
C ASP A 501 35.59 13.80 -0.19
N LYS A 502 36.05 13.45 -1.39
CA LYS A 502 35.62 12.26 -2.13
C LYS A 502 35.97 10.96 -1.40
N ASP A 503 36.97 10.97 -0.52
CA ASP A 503 37.35 9.82 0.29
C ASP A 503 36.73 9.84 1.71
N ALA A 504 35.79 10.76 1.99
CA ALA A 504 35.01 10.75 3.22
C ALA A 504 34.20 9.45 3.36
N TYR A 505 34.23 8.87 4.56
CA TYR A 505 33.53 7.64 4.91
C TYR A 505 32.86 7.74 6.27
N TYR A 506 31.79 6.98 6.47
CA TYR A 506 31.17 6.75 7.77
C TYR A 506 31.44 5.30 8.19
N CYS A 507 31.61 5.05 9.49
CA CYS A 507 31.73 3.70 10.07
C CYS A 507 31.13 3.68 11.48
N ASP A 508 30.16 2.80 11.74
CA ASP A 508 29.75 2.51 13.12
C ASP A 508 30.81 1.60 13.77
N LYS A 509 31.71 2.23 14.54
CA LYS A 509 32.78 1.56 15.29
C LYS A 509 32.24 0.36 16.09
N LYS A 510 31.10 0.49 16.77
CA LYS A 510 30.55 -0.57 17.62
C LYS A 510 30.08 -1.76 16.81
N LEU A 511 29.34 -1.51 15.73
CA LEU A 511 28.82 -2.58 14.87
C LEU A 511 29.97 -3.38 14.24
N VAL A 512 31.01 -2.71 13.73
CA VAL A 512 32.17 -3.37 13.12
C VAL A 512 32.98 -4.16 14.17
N GLN A 513 33.15 -3.65 15.39
CA GLN A 513 33.83 -4.38 16.46
C GLN A 513 33.02 -5.55 17.04
N SER A 514 31.69 -5.44 17.02
CA SER A 514 30.78 -6.55 17.35
C SER A 514 30.85 -7.64 16.27
N LEU A 515 30.84 -7.26 14.99
CA LEU A 515 30.95 -8.18 13.87
C LEU A 515 32.25 -9.00 13.90
N VAL A 516 33.37 -8.35 14.22
CA VAL A 516 34.68 -9.04 14.37
C VAL A 516 34.68 -9.98 15.57
N LEU A 517 33.99 -9.65 16.67
CA LEU A 517 33.89 -10.54 17.83
C LEU A 517 33.01 -11.76 17.53
N ASP A 518 31.85 -11.56 16.92
CA ASP A 518 30.95 -12.66 16.55
C ASP A 518 31.62 -13.59 15.51
N ALA A 519 32.40 -13.04 14.58
CA ALA A 519 33.21 -13.81 13.62
C ALA A 519 34.34 -14.61 14.28
N LEU A 520 34.99 -14.08 15.33
CA LEU A 520 35.99 -14.76 16.15
C LEU A 520 35.37 -15.91 16.96
N VAL A 521 34.23 -15.66 17.63
CA VAL A 521 33.51 -16.67 18.42
C VAL A 521 33.02 -17.82 17.53
N THR A 522 32.63 -17.52 16.28
CA THR A 522 32.14 -18.51 15.31
C THR A 522 33.21 -19.05 14.34
N ASP A 523 34.49 -18.65 14.44
CA ASP A 523 35.58 -19.18 13.59
C ASP A 523 35.80 -20.70 13.77
N GLY A 524 35.47 -21.20 14.96
CA GLY A 524 35.50 -22.63 15.27
C GLY A 524 34.37 -23.45 14.64
N PHE A 525 33.34 -22.84 14.02
CA PHE A 525 32.16 -23.54 13.52
C PHE A 525 32.53 -24.57 12.42
N ASP A 526 33.09 -24.10 11.30
CA ASP A 526 33.50 -24.95 10.18
C ASP A 526 34.61 -25.96 10.52
N LYS A 527 35.41 -25.65 11.54
CA LYS A 527 36.62 -26.42 11.92
C LYS A 527 36.32 -27.51 12.96
N ARG A 528 35.44 -27.22 13.94
CA ARG A 528 35.13 -28.14 15.05
C ARG A 528 34.20 -29.26 14.63
N GLU A 529 33.26 -29.03 13.72
CA GLU A 529 32.44 -30.11 13.16
C GLU A 529 33.35 -31.15 12.45
N ALA A 530 34.22 -30.71 11.53
CA ALA A 530 35.16 -31.59 10.83
C ALA A 530 36.12 -32.39 11.75
N GLN A 531 36.47 -31.85 12.92
CA GLN A 531 37.33 -32.55 13.89
C GLN A 531 36.56 -33.47 14.87
N ARG A 532 35.33 -33.11 15.29
CA ARG A 532 34.47 -34.02 16.09
C ARG A 532 33.99 -35.22 15.28
N MET A 533 33.67 -35.00 14.00
CA MET A 533 33.27 -36.05 13.04
C MET A 533 34.32 -37.17 12.85
N ARG A 534 35.59 -36.95 13.26
CA ARG A 534 36.67 -37.95 13.24
C ARG A 534 37.03 -38.52 14.63
N LYS A 535 36.25 -38.22 15.66
CA LYS A 535 36.56 -38.62 17.05
C LYS A 535 35.36 -39.12 17.87
N GLU A 536 34.14 -38.88 17.43
CA GLU A 536 32.90 -39.24 18.13
C GLU A 536 32.12 -40.40 17.46
N GLU A 537 32.78 -41.20 16.60
CA GLU A 537 32.20 -42.42 15.99
C GLU A 537 31.72 -43.47 17.04
N ASN A 538 32.16 -43.34 18.30
CA ASN A 538 31.77 -44.22 19.40
C ASN A 538 30.55 -43.73 20.23
N GLU A 539 29.99 -42.54 19.97
CA GLU A 539 28.79 -42.03 20.70
C GLU A 539 27.61 -41.74 19.75
N ASN A 540 27.09 -42.80 19.14
CA ASN A 540 25.93 -42.78 18.23
C ASN A 540 24.60 -42.46 18.94
N GLN A 541 24.30 -41.17 19.17
CA GLN A 541 22.97 -40.73 19.61
C GLN A 541 22.33 -39.63 18.74
N GLY A 542 23.11 -38.71 18.19
CA GLY A 542 22.61 -37.55 17.43
C GLY A 542 22.66 -37.70 15.91
N LYS A 543 23.86 -37.55 15.33
CA LYS A 543 24.02 -37.25 13.89
C LYS A 543 23.54 -38.35 12.95
N GLY A 544 23.83 -39.61 13.26
CA GLY A 544 23.39 -40.77 12.46
C GLY A 544 21.89 -41.12 12.57
N ARG A 545 21.11 -40.38 13.37
CA ARG A 545 19.71 -40.73 13.71
C ARG A 545 18.65 -39.90 12.99
N PHE A 546 19.02 -38.72 12.47
CA PHE A 546 18.05 -37.73 11.97
C PHE A 546 18.35 -37.14 10.58
N GLY A 547 19.45 -37.49 9.91
CA GLY A 547 19.74 -37.00 8.55
C GLY A 547 19.92 -35.48 8.48
N VAL A 548 20.89 -34.94 9.25
CA VAL A 548 21.18 -33.50 9.27
C VAL A 548 21.82 -33.08 7.95
N THR A 549 21.17 -32.16 7.24
CA THR A 549 21.59 -31.62 5.93
C THR A 549 22.44 -30.36 6.08
N ARG A 550 22.01 -29.41 6.94
CA ARG A 550 22.66 -28.10 7.10
C ARG A 550 22.62 -27.66 8.57
N SER A 551 23.72 -27.11 9.09
CA SER A 551 23.77 -26.37 10.36
C SER A 551 24.02 -24.89 10.08
N PHE A 552 23.48 -23.98 10.89
CA PHE A 552 23.67 -22.54 10.71
C PHE A 552 23.63 -21.75 12.02
N ILE A 553 24.27 -20.58 12.02
CA ILE A 553 24.31 -19.63 13.13
C ILE A 553 24.11 -18.22 12.58
N ALA A 554 23.13 -17.48 13.11
CA ALA A 554 22.97 -16.05 12.88
C ALA A 554 23.16 -15.29 14.19
N THR A 555 23.83 -14.14 14.12
CA THR A 555 24.25 -13.36 15.30
C THR A 555 23.71 -11.93 15.25
N ARG A 556 23.61 -11.28 16.41
CA ARG A 556 23.09 -9.90 16.55
C ARG A 556 23.89 -8.83 15.81
N SER A 557 25.13 -9.09 15.39
CA SER A 557 25.89 -8.19 14.50
C SER A 557 25.51 -8.30 13.02
N GLY A 558 24.55 -9.16 12.69
CA GLY A 558 24.07 -9.41 11.32
C GLY A 558 24.89 -10.44 10.55
N LEU A 559 25.89 -11.09 11.18
CA LEU A 559 26.63 -12.20 10.59
C LEU A 559 25.80 -13.49 10.62
N LEU A 560 25.60 -14.08 9.45
CA LEU A 560 25.13 -15.44 9.21
C LEU A 560 26.31 -16.34 8.81
N ARG A 561 26.35 -17.57 9.31
CA ARG A 561 27.22 -18.68 8.84
C ARG A 561 26.41 -19.95 8.67
N TRP A 562 26.82 -20.81 7.74
CA TRP A 562 26.19 -22.11 7.51
C TRP A 562 27.23 -23.16 7.09
N HIS A 563 26.95 -24.42 7.43
CA HIS A 563 27.77 -25.57 7.08
C HIS A 563 26.86 -26.68 6.55
N GLU A 564 27.29 -27.36 5.48
CA GLU A 564 26.48 -28.32 4.74
C GLU A 564 27.09 -29.71 4.92
N HIS A 565 26.33 -30.60 5.56
CA HIS A 565 26.77 -31.95 5.93
C HIS A 565 26.53 -32.97 4.82
N LEU A 566 25.63 -32.63 3.89
CA LEU A 566 25.33 -33.39 2.69
C LEU A 566 25.51 -32.45 1.49
N GLN A 567 26.30 -32.88 0.50
CA GLN A 567 26.30 -32.25 -0.81
C GLN A 567 25.07 -32.76 -1.57
N SER A 568 24.06 -31.91 -1.72
CA SER A 568 23.05 -32.09 -2.76
C SER A 568 23.67 -31.80 -4.13
N ASP A 569 23.34 -32.60 -5.15
CA ASP A 569 23.59 -32.18 -6.53
C ASP A 569 22.80 -30.88 -6.80
N ASP A 570 23.50 -29.86 -7.31
CA ASP A 570 22.92 -28.55 -7.66
C ASP A 570 21.94 -28.73 -8.85
N SER A 571 20.65 -28.93 -8.54
CA SER A 571 19.58 -29.02 -9.55
C SER A 571 18.31 -28.27 -9.11
N VAL A 572 17.68 -27.61 -10.08
CA VAL A 572 16.49 -26.73 -9.96
C VAL A 572 16.75 -25.34 -9.35
N ASP A 573 16.06 -24.33 -9.88
CA ASP A 573 16.30 -22.88 -9.71
C ASP A 573 15.98 -22.25 -8.32
N GLU A 574 16.14 -22.98 -7.22
CA GLU A 574 15.97 -22.40 -5.87
C GLU A 574 17.11 -21.42 -5.53
N PRO A 575 16.83 -20.22 -5.00
CA PRO A 575 17.87 -19.30 -4.54
C PRO A 575 18.58 -19.89 -3.32
N ARG A 576 19.92 -19.97 -3.38
CA ARG A 576 20.76 -20.62 -2.36
C ARG A 576 20.45 -20.08 -0.95
N PHE A 577 20.47 -20.95 0.05
CA PHE A 577 20.10 -20.68 1.46
C PHE A 577 20.63 -19.33 1.99
N ALA A 578 21.89 -19.01 1.69
CA ALA A 578 22.56 -17.79 2.10
C ALA A 578 21.97 -16.49 1.51
N GLU A 579 21.35 -16.57 0.33
CA GLU A 579 20.69 -15.46 -0.34
C GLU A 579 19.26 -15.30 0.19
N LYS A 580 18.54 -16.43 0.32
CA LYS A 580 17.19 -16.52 0.92
C LYS A 580 17.16 -15.98 2.37
N HIS A 581 18.26 -16.16 3.12
CA HIS A 581 18.37 -15.74 4.53
C HIS A 581 19.48 -14.69 4.82
N ALA A 582 19.94 -13.93 3.83
CA ALA A 582 20.91 -12.83 4.05
C ALA A 582 20.41 -11.82 5.12
N ARG A 583 19.10 -11.61 5.21
CA ARG A 583 18.43 -10.91 6.32
C ARG A 583 18.03 -11.89 7.44
N ALA A 584 19.03 -12.51 8.06
CA ALA A 584 18.79 -13.59 9.03
C ALA A 584 17.97 -13.11 10.24
N MET A 585 18.29 -11.92 10.79
CA MET A 585 17.58 -11.36 11.96
C MET A 585 16.14 -10.92 11.64
N ASP A 586 15.83 -10.61 10.37
CA ASP A 586 14.47 -10.28 9.94
C ASP A 586 13.60 -11.51 9.67
N SER A 587 14.22 -12.68 9.45
CA SER A 587 13.54 -13.92 9.09
C SER A 587 12.63 -14.42 10.22
N SER A 588 11.46 -14.96 9.87
CA SER A 588 10.45 -15.40 10.84
C SER A 588 10.95 -16.49 11.79
N TRP A 589 11.88 -17.35 11.37
CA TRP A 589 12.52 -18.33 12.25
C TRP A 589 13.38 -17.67 13.35
N TYR A 590 14.10 -16.59 13.07
CA TYR A 590 14.93 -15.89 14.07
C TYR A 590 14.02 -15.20 15.09
N LYS A 591 13.00 -14.48 14.61
CA LYS A 591 12.02 -13.78 15.43
C LYS A 591 11.23 -14.74 16.33
N ARG A 592 10.77 -15.87 15.79
CA ARG A 592 10.06 -16.92 16.55
C ARG A 592 10.94 -17.64 17.57
N ALA A 593 12.21 -17.94 17.26
CA ALA A 593 13.12 -18.59 18.21
C ALA A 593 13.36 -17.72 19.47
N VAL A 594 13.43 -16.40 19.28
CA VAL A 594 13.60 -15.41 20.34
C VAL A 594 12.32 -15.26 21.18
N ASP A 595 11.16 -15.15 20.55
CA ASP A 595 9.87 -15.15 21.26
C ASP A 595 9.65 -16.47 22.04
N GLN A 596 10.00 -17.63 21.46
CA GLN A 596 9.86 -18.94 22.09
C GLN A 596 10.76 -19.11 23.32
N HIS A 597 12.00 -18.61 23.31
CA HIS A 597 12.88 -18.65 24.50
C HIS A 597 12.29 -17.87 25.69
N SER A 598 11.45 -16.86 25.40
CA SER A 598 10.75 -16.08 26.44
C SER A 598 9.58 -16.86 27.06
N ILE A 599 9.07 -17.90 26.37
CA ILE A 599 8.00 -18.81 26.84
C ILE A 599 8.58 -20.05 27.53
N GLU A 600 9.63 -20.66 26.96
CA GLU A 600 10.31 -21.85 27.47
C GLU A 600 11.79 -21.78 27.04
N PRO A 601 12.73 -21.40 27.94
CA PRO A 601 14.12 -21.10 27.56
C PRO A 601 14.88 -22.23 26.84
N GLU A 602 14.65 -23.49 27.23
CA GLU A 602 15.29 -24.68 26.65
C GLU A 602 14.61 -25.17 25.37
N SER A 603 13.65 -24.43 24.82
CA SER A 603 12.75 -24.89 23.76
C SER A 603 13.30 -24.66 22.36
N PHE A 604 13.02 -25.59 21.45
CA PHE A 604 13.32 -25.48 20.02
C PHE A 604 12.05 -25.15 19.22
N VAL A 605 12.17 -24.19 18.29
CA VAL A 605 11.14 -23.88 17.30
C VAL A 605 11.38 -24.73 16.06
N PHE A 606 10.50 -25.71 15.83
CA PHE A 606 10.42 -26.50 14.61
C PHE A 606 9.44 -25.88 13.63
N SER A 607 9.75 -26.02 12.33
CA SER A 607 8.91 -25.57 11.23
C SER A 607 9.24 -26.34 9.95
N VAL A 608 8.25 -26.46 9.07
CA VAL A 608 8.39 -26.92 7.68
C VAL A 608 7.99 -25.78 6.72
N PRO A 609 8.41 -25.85 5.44
CA PRO A 609 7.79 -25.07 4.36
C PRO A 609 6.27 -25.33 4.27
N PHE A 610 5.51 -24.38 3.73
CA PHE A 610 4.05 -24.54 3.58
C PHE A 610 3.67 -25.40 2.36
N ASP A 611 4.59 -25.44 1.41
CA ASP A 611 4.72 -26.19 0.17
C ASP A 611 5.41 -27.56 0.37
N ALA A 612 5.59 -27.99 1.63
CA ALA A 612 6.26 -29.24 1.97
C ALA A 612 5.55 -30.49 1.42
N ALA A 613 4.24 -30.44 1.17
CA ALA A 613 3.46 -31.51 0.52
C ALA A 613 3.61 -31.57 -1.02
N GLU A 614 4.21 -30.55 -1.64
CA GLU A 614 4.49 -30.48 -3.08
C GLU A 614 5.99 -30.67 -3.38
N THR A 615 6.83 -30.63 -2.34
CA THR A 615 8.28 -30.81 -2.39
C THR A 615 8.64 -32.28 -2.20
N ALA A 616 9.53 -32.84 -3.03
CA ALA A 616 9.93 -34.24 -2.93
C ALA A 616 10.70 -34.58 -1.62
N ASP A 617 11.68 -33.75 -1.25
CA ASP A 617 12.50 -33.89 -0.04
C ASP A 617 12.42 -32.63 0.84
N PRO A 618 11.31 -32.38 1.55
CA PRO A 618 11.15 -31.19 2.36
C PRO A 618 12.09 -31.23 3.59
N LEU A 619 12.70 -30.08 3.90
CA LEU A 619 13.57 -29.93 5.07
C LEU A 619 12.79 -29.37 6.26
N VAL A 620 12.85 -30.08 7.40
CA VAL A 620 12.41 -29.55 8.69
C VAL A 620 13.51 -28.63 9.21
N THR A 621 13.15 -27.40 9.60
CA THR A 621 14.06 -26.42 10.18
C THR A 621 13.76 -26.27 11.68
N ALA A 622 14.73 -26.63 12.51
CA ALA A 622 14.69 -26.44 13.97
C ALA A 622 15.64 -25.31 14.38
N THR A 623 15.18 -24.40 15.23
CA THR A 623 15.93 -23.20 15.65
C THR A 623 15.80 -22.92 17.14
N HIS A 624 16.83 -22.32 17.73
CA HIS A 624 16.91 -22.02 19.17
C HIS A 624 17.71 -20.73 19.42
N ALA A 625 17.21 -19.86 20.31
CA ALA A 625 17.82 -18.56 20.59
C ALA A 625 18.76 -18.62 21.80
N ILE A 626 20.00 -18.18 21.61
CA ILE A 626 21.02 -18.08 22.66
C ILE A 626 20.90 -16.70 23.31
N TYR A 627 20.51 -16.68 24.58
CA TYR A 627 20.50 -15.48 25.42
C TYR A 627 21.75 -15.43 26.31
N ILE A 628 22.32 -14.23 26.47
CA ILE A 628 23.46 -13.98 27.35
C ILE A 628 23.04 -12.98 28.43
N GLY A 629 23.30 -13.33 29.69
CA GLY A 629 22.97 -12.50 30.85
C GLY A 629 22.78 -13.30 32.14
N LYS A 630 22.74 -12.60 33.28
CA LYS A 630 22.38 -13.19 34.60
C LYS A 630 21.01 -12.68 35.05
N SER A 631 20.93 -11.40 35.45
CA SER A 631 19.67 -10.69 35.71
C SER A 631 19.04 -10.17 34.41
N HIS A 632 19.76 -9.29 33.72
CA HIS A 632 19.40 -8.76 32.41
C HIS A 632 19.89 -9.71 31.34
N LYS A 633 18.97 -10.33 30.60
CA LYS A 633 19.28 -11.25 29.48
C LYS A 633 18.96 -10.57 28.16
N ALA A 634 19.84 -10.73 27.17
CA ALA A 634 19.63 -10.24 25.82
C ALA A 634 19.94 -11.35 24.79
N PRO A 635 19.19 -11.44 23.68
CA PRO A 635 19.45 -12.40 22.61
C PRO A 635 20.77 -12.06 21.89
N ALA A 636 21.68 -13.02 21.85
CA ALA A 636 23.01 -12.87 21.24
C ALA A 636 23.08 -13.45 19.82
N ALA A 637 22.44 -14.61 19.63
CA ALA A 637 22.43 -15.36 18.38
C ALA A 637 21.22 -16.30 18.32
N VAL A 638 20.89 -16.79 17.13
CA VAL A 638 20.00 -17.94 16.92
C VAL A 638 20.79 -19.00 16.15
N VAL A 639 20.78 -20.22 16.68
CA VAL A 639 21.35 -21.40 16.02
C VAL A 639 20.23 -22.21 15.37
N GLY A 640 20.55 -22.92 14.28
CA GLY A 640 19.59 -23.73 13.57
C GLY A 640 20.19 -24.96 12.91
N LEU A 641 19.31 -25.95 12.71
CA LEU A 641 19.57 -27.20 12.01
C LEU A 641 18.47 -27.43 10.98
N GLN A 642 18.85 -27.87 9.79
CA GLN A 642 17.94 -28.40 8.79
C GLN A 642 18.24 -29.88 8.56
N PHE A 643 17.20 -30.70 8.55
CA PHE A 643 17.28 -32.15 8.39
C PHE A 643 16.09 -32.66 7.57
N GLN A 644 16.25 -33.83 6.97
CA GLN A 644 15.21 -34.40 6.09
C GLN A 644 13.93 -34.75 6.86
N HIS A 645 12.77 -34.33 6.34
CA HIS A 645 11.46 -34.65 6.92
C HIS A 645 11.23 -36.15 7.02
N SER A 646 11.58 -36.90 5.97
CA SER A 646 11.50 -38.37 5.91
C SER A 646 12.18 -39.04 7.11
N SER A 647 13.41 -38.65 7.43
CA SER A 647 14.15 -39.16 8.60
C SER A 647 13.43 -38.89 9.92
N LEU A 648 12.85 -37.71 10.12
CA LEU A 648 12.08 -37.39 11.33
C LEU A 648 10.76 -38.18 11.37
N ALA A 649 10.03 -38.26 10.25
CA ALA A 649 8.76 -38.96 10.15
C ALA A 649 8.91 -40.46 10.41
N THR A 650 9.89 -41.12 9.78
CA THR A 650 10.20 -42.54 10.06
C THR A 650 10.59 -42.74 11.53
N HIS A 651 11.33 -41.82 12.15
CA HIS A 651 11.66 -41.97 13.57
C HIS A 651 10.44 -41.79 14.49
N PHE A 652 9.54 -40.86 14.17
CA PHE A 652 8.27 -40.66 14.89
C PHE A 652 7.35 -41.88 14.79
N VAL A 653 7.13 -42.41 13.58
CA VAL A 653 6.31 -43.62 13.36
C VAL A 653 6.90 -44.81 14.13
N ASN A 654 8.21 -45.02 14.09
CA ASN A 654 8.88 -46.09 14.84
C ASN A 654 8.66 -45.96 16.36
N ILE A 655 8.82 -44.77 16.95
CA ILE A 655 8.53 -44.57 18.38
C ILE A 655 7.05 -44.88 18.67
N THR A 656 6.14 -44.28 17.91
CA THR A 656 4.69 -44.33 18.17
C THR A 656 4.01 -45.65 17.79
N SER A 657 4.70 -46.55 17.09
CA SER A 657 4.27 -47.94 16.89
C SER A 657 4.61 -48.83 18.10
N THR A 658 5.62 -48.47 18.90
CA THR A 658 6.04 -49.24 20.09
C THR A 658 5.26 -48.88 21.35
N CYS A 659 5.07 -49.87 22.23
CA CYS A 659 4.30 -49.71 23.46
C CYS A 659 5.10 -50.18 24.68
N THR A 660 5.36 -49.26 25.61
CA THR A 660 6.35 -49.41 26.70
C THR A 660 5.75 -49.65 28.09
N GLY A 661 4.49 -50.08 28.16
CA GLY A 661 3.78 -50.34 29.42
C GLY A 661 3.69 -51.82 29.79
N MET A 662 3.64 -52.12 31.11
CA MET A 662 3.40 -53.49 31.61
C MET A 662 2.01 -54.04 31.23
N THR A 663 1.04 -53.14 30.99
CA THR A 663 -0.19 -53.44 30.28
C THR A 663 -0.02 -53.04 28.82
N GLY A 664 -0.20 -54.01 27.90
CA GLY A 664 -0.09 -53.76 26.47
C GLY A 664 -1.08 -52.72 25.96
N CYS A 665 -0.67 -51.92 24.97
CA CYS A 665 -1.55 -50.99 24.28
C CYS A 665 -2.61 -51.73 23.47
N LYS A 666 -3.79 -51.11 23.28
CA LYS A 666 -4.85 -51.63 22.40
C LYS A 666 -4.83 -51.05 20.98
N LYS A 667 -4.25 -49.86 20.82
CA LYS A 667 -4.11 -49.11 19.56
C LYS A 667 -2.75 -48.39 19.57
N ASN A 668 -2.19 -48.09 18.40
CA ASN A 668 -0.96 -47.29 18.23
C ASN A 668 -1.06 -46.42 16.96
N CYS A 669 -0.10 -45.51 16.73
CA CYS A 669 -0.10 -44.64 15.55
C CYS A 669 0.34 -45.34 14.24
N ALA A 670 0.39 -46.68 14.24
CA ALA A 670 0.61 -47.52 13.06
C ALA A 670 -0.59 -48.44 12.79
N SER A 671 -1.75 -48.08 13.36
CA SER A 671 -3.04 -48.77 13.17
C SER A 671 -4.05 -47.78 12.60
N GLU A 672 -4.81 -48.20 11.58
CA GLU A 672 -5.81 -47.39 10.87
C GLU A 672 -6.94 -46.84 11.78
N GLU A 673 -6.98 -47.30 13.04
CA GLU A 673 -7.90 -46.84 14.07
C GLU A 673 -7.53 -45.48 14.73
N LEU A 674 -6.32 -44.94 14.49
CA LEU A 674 -5.83 -43.70 15.09
C LEU A 674 -5.06 -42.82 14.07
N ASP A 675 -5.59 -41.63 13.76
CA ASP A 675 -4.80 -40.59 13.10
C ASP A 675 -3.84 -39.94 14.11
N CYS A 676 -2.55 -39.83 13.78
CA CYS A 676 -1.57 -39.14 14.61
C CYS A 676 -0.90 -37.97 13.87
N TYR A 677 -0.91 -36.79 14.52
CA TYR A 677 -0.38 -35.54 13.98
C TYR A 677 0.59 -34.88 14.96
N ILE A 678 1.68 -34.29 14.44
CA ILE A 678 2.46 -33.28 15.16
C ILE A 678 2.12 -31.91 14.60
N LEU A 679 1.66 -31.01 15.47
CA LEU A 679 1.29 -29.63 15.12
C LEU A 679 2.27 -28.61 15.73
N ASP A 680 2.58 -27.55 14.99
CA ASP A 680 3.33 -26.40 15.49
C ASP A 680 2.45 -25.45 16.33
N ASN A 681 3.08 -24.51 17.04
CA ASN A 681 2.40 -23.55 17.94
C ASN A 681 1.34 -22.65 17.26
N ASN A 682 1.19 -22.70 15.93
CA ASN A 682 0.17 -21.98 15.16
C ASN A 682 -0.83 -22.93 14.46
N GLY A 683 -0.74 -24.24 14.67
CA GLY A 683 -1.64 -25.25 14.10
C GLY A 683 -1.23 -25.80 12.74
N PHE A 684 0.02 -25.59 12.30
CA PHE A 684 0.54 -26.20 11.06
C PHE A 684 1.02 -27.63 11.29
N ILE A 685 0.73 -28.52 10.34
CA ILE A 685 1.12 -29.93 10.41
C ILE A 685 2.61 -30.08 10.08
N ILE A 686 3.39 -30.54 11.06
CA ILE A 686 4.83 -30.87 10.90
C ILE A 686 5.01 -32.33 10.50
N ILE A 687 4.23 -33.25 11.09
CA ILE A 687 4.18 -34.67 10.70
C ILE A 687 2.71 -35.12 10.70
N SER A 688 2.36 -35.90 9.68
CA SER A 688 1.16 -36.74 9.61
C SER A 688 1.56 -38.04 8.90
N GLU A 689 0.76 -39.09 9.04
CA GLU A 689 0.92 -40.32 8.25
C GLU A 689 0.81 -40.05 6.74
N ARG A 690 -0.10 -39.16 6.33
CA ARG A 690 -0.24 -38.75 4.92
C ARG A 690 0.64 -37.55 4.64
N HIS A 691 1.63 -37.74 3.76
CA HIS A 691 2.57 -36.69 3.35
C HIS A 691 1.86 -35.43 2.85
N GLU A 692 0.76 -35.58 2.11
CA GLU A 692 -0.09 -34.50 1.57
C GLU A 692 -0.60 -33.48 2.62
N HIS A 693 -0.61 -33.83 3.90
CA HIS A 693 -1.02 -32.94 4.98
C HIS A 693 0.11 -32.01 5.46
N THR A 694 1.38 -32.33 5.15
CA THR A 694 2.56 -31.63 5.68
C THR A 694 2.62 -30.18 5.21
N GLY A 695 2.83 -29.23 6.13
CA GLY A 695 2.89 -27.80 5.81
C GLY A 695 1.54 -27.09 5.69
N LYS A 696 0.42 -27.83 5.63
CA LYS A 696 -0.95 -27.29 5.63
C LYS A 696 -1.42 -26.93 7.04
N PHE A 697 -2.48 -26.12 7.14
CA PHE A 697 -3.10 -25.79 8.41
C PHE A 697 -4.05 -26.92 8.84
N PHE A 698 -3.98 -27.35 10.10
CA PHE A 698 -4.75 -28.51 10.56
C PHE A 698 -6.27 -28.36 10.40
N GLY A 699 -6.81 -27.14 10.51
CA GLY A 699 -8.25 -26.89 10.30
C GLY A 699 -8.73 -27.04 8.84
N GLU A 700 -7.82 -27.06 7.85
CA GLU A 700 -8.15 -27.40 6.46
C GLU A 700 -8.38 -28.90 6.29
N ILE A 701 -7.75 -29.72 7.13
CA ILE A 701 -7.86 -31.19 7.16
C ILE A 701 -9.01 -31.61 8.09
N ASP A 702 -9.04 -31.12 9.33
CA ASP A 702 -10.11 -31.38 10.30
C ASP A 702 -10.44 -30.13 11.15
N GLY A 703 -11.35 -29.31 10.62
CA GLY A 703 -11.87 -28.15 11.32
C GLY A 703 -12.77 -28.47 12.52
N THR A 704 -13.26 -29.71 12.67
CA THR A 704 -14.10 -30.10 13.83
C THR A 704 -13.27 -30.33 15.07
N ILE A 705 -12.15 -31.06 14.95
CA ILE A 705 -11.17 -31.21 16.01
C ILE A 705 -10.54 -29.84 16.30
N MET A 706 -10.18 -29.06 15.28
CA MET A 706 -9.56 -27.74 15.49
C MET A 706 -10.48 -26.75 16.25
N ASP A 707 -11.79 -26.74 15.97
CA ASP A 707 -12.75 -25.96 16.76
C ASP A 707 -12.84 -26.48 18.21
N SER A 708 -12.81 -27.79 18.46
CA SER A 708 -12.78 -28.35 19.81
C SER A 708 -11.53 -27.90 20.57
N LEU A 709 -10.36 -27.93 19.93
CA LEU A 709 -9.11 -27.46 20.52
C LEU A 709 -9.16 -25.96 20.90
N VAL A 710 -10.00 -25.15 20.23
CA VAL A 710 -10.25 -23.76 20.61
C VAL A 710 -11.26 -23.65 21.77
N GLN A 711 -12.33 -24.47 21.77
CA GLN A 711 -13.31 -24.51 22.86
C GLN A 711 -12.68 -24.96 24.19
N ASP A 712 -11.81 -25.98 24.14
CA ASP A 712 -11.02 -26.49 25.26
C ASP A 712 -9.87 -25.55 25.70
N ARG A 713 -9.66 -24.44 24.95
CA ARG A 713 -8.63 -23.42 25.15
C ARG A 713 -7.19 -23.96 25.03
N ILE A 714 -6.97 -24.98 24.20
CA ILE A 714 -5.65 -25.48 23.80
C ILE A 714 -5.06 -24.54 22.75
N TYR A 715 -5.88 -24.12 21.78
CA TYR A 715 -5.58 -23.00 20.89
C TYR A 715 -6.44 -21.78 21.21
N ARG A 716 -5.92 -20.60 20.94
CA ARG A 716 -6.65 -19.34 20.92
C ARG A 716 -6.81 -18.91 19.46
N LYS A 717 -8.05 -18.68 19.02
CA LYS A 717 -8.34 -18.05 17.72
C LYS A 717 -8.18 -16.53 17.83
N VAL A 718 -7.50 -15.94 16.86
CA VAL A 718 -7.08 -14.53 16.83
C VAL A 718 -7.38 -13.97 15.44
N THR A 719 -8.44 -13.16 15.33
CA THR A 719 -8.74 -12.43 14.10
C THR A 719 -7.69 -11.36 13.83
N VAL A 720 -7.17 -11.34 12.60
CA VAL A 720 -6.25 -10.36 12.03
C VAL A 720 -6.93 -9.69 10.83
N ILE A 721 -6.70 -8.38 10.65
CA ILE A 721 -7.23 -7.58 9.54
C ILE A 721 -6.05 -6.90 8.85
N ASP A 722 -6.02 -6.96 7.52
CA ASP A 722 -5.04 -6.34 6.64
C ASP A 722 -5.71 -5.21 5.84
N TYR A 723 -5.42 -3.98 6.25
CA TYR A 723 -5.89 -2.75 5.61
C TYR A 723 -5.13 -2.40 4.31
N GLN A 724 -4.07 -3.14 3.96
CA GLN A 724 -3.22 -2.96 2.79
C GLN A 724 -3.41 -4.11 1.77
N GLY A 725 -4.51 -4.86 1.88
CA GLY A 725 -4.80 -6.00 1.03
C GLY A 725 -5.10 -5.62 -0.43
N THR A 726 -4.74 -6.51 -1.36
CA THR A 726 -5.11 -6.38 -2.79
C THR A 726 -6.17 -7.40 -3.18
N CYS A 727 -7.29 -6.92 -3.73
CA CYS A 727 -8.38 -7.75 -4.24
C CYS A 727 -8.50 -7.63 -5.75
N SER A 728 -9.02 -8.70 -6.38
CA SER A 728 -9.57 -8.62 -7.72
C SER A 728 -10.71 -7.59 -7.77
N PRO A 729 -10.96 -6.96 -8.92
CA PRO A 729 -12.23 -6.26 -9.12
C PRO A 729 -13.37 -7.28 -8.94
N GLN A 730 -14.42 -6.90 -8.21
CA GLN A 730 -15.58 -7.78 -8.05
C GLN A 730 -16.34 -7.84 -9.38
N GLU A 731 -16.21 -8.96 -10.09
CA GLU A 731 -17.39 -9.53 -10.73
C GLU A 731 -18.39 -9.83 -9.60
N SER A 732 -19.68 -9.55 -9.81
CA SER A 732 -20.68 -9.55 -8.72
C SER A 732 -20.97 -10.97 -8.20
N HIS A 733 -20.16 -11.43 -7.25
CA HIS A 733 -20.21 -12.77 -6.69
C HIS A 733 -21.42 -13.00 -5.78
N GLN A 734 -22.56 -13.33 -6.40
CA GLN A 734 -23.52 -14.22 -5.75
C GLN A 734 -22.84 -15.58 -5.45
N SER A 735 -23.28 -16.22 -4.37
CA SER A 735 -22.53 -17.25 -3.63
C SER A 735 -21.91 -18.37 -4.46
N SER A 736 -20.69 -18.77 -4.05
CA SER A 736 -19.90 -19.87 -4.63
C SER A 736 -20.56 -21.25 -4.44
N ALA A 737 -21.52 -21.59 -5.30
CA ALA A 737 -21.89 -22.99 -5.53
C ALA A 737 -20.77 -23.69 -6.35
N PRO A 738 -20.38 -24.93 -6.03
CA PRO A 738 -19.30 -25.63 -6.72
C PRO A 738 -19.69 -25.95 -8.17
N ARG A 739 -19.02 -25.32 -9.14
CA ARG A 739 -19.21 -25.59 -10.58
C ARG A 739 -18.51 -26.88 -11.01
N THR A 740 -19.11 -28.02 -10.67
CA THR A 740 -18.70 -29.36 -11.14
C THR A 740 -19.09 -29.63 -12.60
N LEU A 741 -18.54 -28.83 -13.53
CA LEU A 741 -18.66 -29.05 -14.97
C LEU A 741 -17.28 -29.18 -15.62
N SER A 742 -16.98 -30.38 -16.11
CA SER A 742 -15.65 -30.72 -16.65
C SER A 742 -15.35 -30.00 -17.97
N ASN A 743 -14.20 -29.30 -18.00
CA ASN A 743 -13.67 -28.63 -19.19
C ASN A 743 -13.42 -29.57 -20.39
N SER A 744 -13.44 -30.90 -20.21
CA SER A 744 -13.33 -31.86 -21.30
C SER A 744 -14.53 -31.83 -22.24
N VAL A 745 -15.76 -31.65 -21.74
CA VAL A 745 -17.00 -31.75 -22.54
C VAL A 745 -17.14 -30.59 -23.53
N ILE A 746 -16.71 -29.39 -23.13
CA ILE A 746 -16.74 -28.21 -24.01
C ILE A 746 -15.68 -28.35 -25.12
N LYS A 747 -14.51 -28.91 -24.80
CA LYS A 747 -13.47 -29.19 -25.82
C LYS A 747 -13.94 -30.21 -26.85
N THR A 748 -14.56 -31.33 -26.43
CA THR A 748 -15.03 -32.36 -27.37
C THR A 748 -16.14 -31.84 -28.29
N ALA A 749 -17.07 -31.04 -27.76
CA ALA A 749 -18.12 -30.39 -28.57
C ALA A 749 -17.55 -29.47 -29.66
N VAL A 750 -16.57 -28.61 -29.33
CA VAL A 750 -15.93 -27.71 -30.29
C VAL A 750 -15.15 -28.48 -31.37
N THR A 751 -14.43 -29.55 -31.00
CA THR A 751 -13.74 -30.40 -31.99
C THR A 751 -14.71 -31.11 -32.94
N PHE A 752 -15.88 -31.55 -32.45
CA PHE A 752 -16.87 -32.22 -33.29
C PHE A 752 -17.58 -31.26 -34.25
N GLY A 753 -17.87 -30.02 -33.81
CA GLY A 753 -18.41 -28.96 -34.66
C GLY A 753 -17.47 -28.60 -35.82
N ASN A 754 -16.17 -28.44 -35.56
CA ASN A 754 -15.17 -28.18 -36.61
C ASN A 754 -15.03 -29.36 -37.59
N PHE A 755 -15.15 -30.60 -37.11
CA PHE A 755 -15.14 -31.79 -37.97
C PHE A 755 -16.34 -31.84 -38.93
N LEU A 756 -17.55 -31.50 -38.47
CA LEU A 756 -18.71 -31.38 -39.37
C LEU A 756 -18.52 -30.28 -40.41
N TRP A 757 -17.99 -29.11 -40.04
CA TRP A 757 -17.79 -28.00 -40.98
C TRP A 757 -16.77 -28.35 -42.07
N THR A 758 -15.69 -29.04 -41.71
CA THR A 758 -14.70 -29.55 -42.70
C THR A 758 -15.28 -30.62 -43.62
N LEU A 759 -16.26 -31.41 -43.18
CA LEU A 759 -16.96 -32.39 -44.01
C LEU A 759 -17.90 -31.73 -45.04
N VAL A 760 -18.63 -30.68 -44.64
CA VAL A 760 -19.60 -29.96 -45.50
C VAL A 760 -18.90 -29.16 -46.61
N LEU A 761 -17.72 -28.58 -46.34
CA LEU A 761 -16.93 -27.86 -47.35
C LEU A 761 -16.14 -28.77 -48.30
N GLY A 762 -16.05 -30.08 -48.01
CA GLY A 762 -15.25 -31.03 -48.79
C GLY A 762 -15.95 -31.62 -50.03
N LEU A 763 -17.24 -31.32 -50.27
CA LEU A 763 -18.06 -32.02 -51.27
C LEU A 763 -18.95 -31.09 -52.10
N ASN A 764 -18.36 -30.18 -52.90
CA ASN A 764 -18.87 -29.88 -54.25
C ASN A 764 -17.90 -29.04 -55.12
N ILE A 765 -18.08 -29.12 -56.44
CA ILE A 765 -17.47 -28.26 -57.47
C ILE A 765 -15.92 -28.32 -57.53
N GLN A 766 -15.40 -29.51 -57.85
CA GLN A 766 -14.48 -29.61 -58.99
C GLN A 766 -15.28 -30.11 -60.20
N ASP A 767 -14.84 -29.74 -61.41
CA ASP A 767 -15.40 -30.04 -62.73
C ASP A 767 -16.59 -29.18 -63.23
N PHE A 768 -16.31 -27.90 -63.49
CA PHE A 768 -16.87 -27.25 -64.69
C PHE A 768 -15.83 -26.33 -65.38
N TRP A 769 -15.26 -26.84 -66.48
CA TRP A 769 -14.45 -26.18 -67.51
C TRP A 769 -13.07 -25.58 -67.19
N ARG A 770 -12.05 -26.29 -67.71
CA ARG A 770 -10.82 -25.69 -68.24
C ARG A 770 -11.09 -24.98 -69.60
N THR A 771 -10.03 -24.37 -70.14
CA THR A 771 -9.81 -24.02 -71.57
C THR A 771 -10.51 -22.79 -72.17
N THR A 772 -9.84 -21.64 -72.09
CA THR A 772 -9.40 -20.79 -73.23
C THR A 772 -8.43 -19.73 -72.65
N LEU A 773 -7.15 -19.63 -73.02
CA LEU A 773 -6.60 -19.15 -74.30
C LEU A 773 -7.28 -17.84 -74.75
N ALA A 774 -6.87 -16.66 -74.28
CA ALA A 774 -5.61 -15.93 -74.55
C ALA A 774 -5.66 -15.04 -75.80
N PHE A 775 -5.48 -13.73 -75.63
CA PHE A 775 -4.61 -12.85 -76.43
C PHE A 775 -4.29 -11.58 -75.61
N ALA A 776 -3.53 -10.61 -76.16
CA ALA A 776 -2.85 -9.59 -75.36
C ALA A 776 -2.90 -8.15 -75.92
N LYS A 777 -2.70 -7.21 -74.98
CA LYS A 777 -2.05 -5.88 -75.10
C LYS A 777 -2.86 -4.61 -75.52
N ASP A 778 -2.45 -3.53 -74.82
CA ASP A 778 -2.35 -2.11 -75.23
C ASP A 778 -3.58 -1.19 -75.37
N ALA A 779 -4.09 -0.72 -74.23
CA ALA A 779 -4.47 0.68 -73.90
C ALA A 779 -4.56 0.76 -72.35
N MET A 780 -3.96 1.67 -71.57
CA MET A 780 -3.70 3.12 -71.63
C MET A 780 -4.92 4.00 -71.33
N HIS A 781 -4.71 4.95 -70.41
CA HIS A 781 -5.69 5.77 -69.65
C HIS A 781 -6.48 4.98 -68.58
N SER A 782 -6.58 5.36 -67.30
CA SER A 782 -6.32 6.57 -66.47
C SER A 782 -7.57 7.37 -66.10
N LEU A 783 -7.84 7.45 -64.79
CA LEU A 783 -8.83 8.28 -64.10
C LEU A 783 -10.30 7.96 -64.43
N ASP A 784 -11.02 7.46 -63.42
CA ASP A 784 -12.25 8.11 -62.95
C ASP A 784 -12.48 7.78 -61.47
N ASP A 785 -12.81 8.80 -60.68
CA ASP A 785 -13.26 8.73 -59.28
C ASP A 785 -14.03 10.05 -59.04
N ASP A 786 -15.24 10.12 -59.61
CA ASP A 786 -15.98 11.37 -59.84
C ASP A 786 -17.40 11.28 -59.26
N LEU A 787 -17.77 12.26 -58.43
CA LEU A 787 -19.12 12.39 -57.87
C LEU A 787 -19.33 13.77 -57.21
N ILE A 788 -20.09 14.66 -57.87
CA ILE A 788 -20.35 16.04 -57.42
C ILE A 788 -21.84 16.42 -57.60
N PHE A 789 -22.47 16.74 -56.45
CA PHE A 789 -23.58 17.70 -56.22
C PHE A 789 -25.04 17.47 -56.68
N THR A 790 -25.93 18.13 -55.90
CA THR A 790 -27.37 18.49 -56.07
C THR A 790 -28.40 17.33 -56.21
N ASP A 791 -29.48 17.19 -55.42
CA ASP A 791 -30.51 18.05 -54.77
C ASP A 791 -31.88 17.97 -55.50
N ASP A 792 -32.99 18.28 -54.81
CA ASP A 792 -34.42 18.06 -55.16
C ASP A 792 -34.89 16.57 -55.25
N GLY A 793 -36.13 16.18 -54.89
CA GLY A 793 -37.25 16.88 -54.25
C GLY A 793 -38.51 15.98 -54.04
N GLU A 794 -39.48 16.46 -53.25
CA GLU A 794 -40.93 16.07 -53.14
C GLU A 794 -41.35 14.57 -52.96
N THR A 795 -41.78 14.12 -51.76
CA THR A 795 -43.14 14.12 -51.12
C THR A 795 -44.21 13.15 -51.67
N HIS A 796 -44.80 12.32 -50.79
CA HIS A 796 -46.26 12.22 -50.58
C HIS A 796 -46.68 11.38 -49.34
N ASP A 797 -47.95 11.54 -48.97
CA ASP A 797 -48.67 11.18 -47.72
C ASP A 797 -49.12 9.68 -47.68
N LEU A 798 -49.85 9.09 -46.70
CA LEU A 798 -50.93 9.60 -45.84
C LEU A 798 -51.34 8.63 -44.67
N GLU A 799 -51.64 9.19 -43.48
CA GLU A 799 -52.58 8.79 -42.38
C GLU A 799 -52.67 7.40 -41.68
N SER A 800 -53.25 7.48 -40.45
CA SER A 800 -54.24 6.56 -39.83
C SER A 800 -53.76 5.36 -38.96
N LEU A 801 -54.27 5.10 -37.74
CA LEU A 801 -55.19 5.83 -36.82
C LEU A 801 -55.09 5.27 -35.36
N THR A 802 -55.56 6.04 -34.36
CA THR A 802 -55.85 5.63 -32.95
C THR A 802 -57.28 6.05 -32.59
N PRO A 803 -58.02 5.38 -31.66
CA PRO A 803 -57.98 5.62 -30.19
C PRO A 803 -57.89 4.28 -29.41
N VAL A 804 -58.22 4.03 -28.12
CA VAL A 804 -58.91 4.69 -26.96
C VAL A 804 -58.16 4.22 -25.68
N ASP A 805 -58.05 4.86 -24.49
CA ASP A 805 -58.96 5.56 -23.55
C ASP A 805 -60.08 4.67 -22.95
N SER A 806 -60.52 4.77 -21.67
CA SER A 806 -60.17 5.67 -20.54
C SER A 806 -60.69 5.16 -19.17
N THR A 807 -60.48 5.94 -18.07
CA THR A 807 -61.37 6.11 -16.86
C THR A 807 -61.58 4.92 -15.86
N GLU A 808 -61.81 5.07 -14.53
CA GLU A 808 -61.95 6.25 -13.65
C GLU A 808 -61.76 5.97 -12.12
N GLN A 809 -61.36 7.02 -11.36
CA GLN A 809 -61.86 7.56 -10.03
C GLN A 809 -62.42 6.65 -8.88
N ALA A 810 -62.43 7.02 -7.57
CA ALA A 810 -61.86 8.16 -6.82
C ALA A 810 -61.82 7.93 -5.26
N THR A 811 -61.06 8.80 -4.58
CA THR A 811 -61.00 9.23 -3.15
C THR A 811 -62.00 8.74 -2.08
N SER A 812 -61.50 8.47 -0.86
CA SER A 812 -61.82 9.31 0.34
C SER A 812 -60.85 9.06 1.52
N ASP A 813 -60.58 10.10 2.32
CA ASP A 813 -59.74 10.07 3.54
C ASP A 813 -60.58 9.98 4.82
N ASN A 814 -60.05 9.32 5.86
CA ASN A 814 -60.16 9.81 7.25
C ASN A 814 -59.18 9.12 8.20
N ASN A 815 -58.60 9.89 9.13
CA ASN A 815 -57.60 9.42 10.10
C ASN A 815 -58.19 9.14 11.49
N ILE A 816 -57.64 8.15 12.22
CA ILE A 816 -57.09 8.32 13.58
C ILE A 816 -56.39 7.02 14.07
N TYR A 817 -55.31 7.23 14.84
CA TYR A 817 -54.37 6.27 15.46
C TYR A 817 -55.03 5.16 16.32
N MET A 818 -54.38 4.03 16.68
CA MET A 818 -52.93 3.76 16.86
C MET A 818 -52.58 2.24 16.91
N ARG A 819 -51.28 1.92 16.73
CA ARG A 819 -50.53 0.64 16.95
C ARG A 819 -50.29 -0.27 15.74
N PHE A 820 -49.02 -0.70 15.60
CA PHE A 820 -48.54 -1.83 14.80
C PHE A 820 -47.92 -2.89 15.74
N PRO A 821 -47.84 -4.16 15.31
CA PRO A 821 -46.53 -4.67 14.88
C PRO A 821 -46.55 -5.59 13.64
N MET A 822 -45.41 -5.58 12.90
CA MET A 822 -44.86 -6.61 11.98
C MET A 822 -45.75 -7.31 10.93
N ILE A 823 -45.32 -7.25 9.66
CA ILE A 823 -44.92 -8.43 8.84
C ILE A 823 -44.18 -7.99 7.54
N ALA A 824 -43.38 -8.92 6.99
CA ALA A 824 -42.54 -8.93 5.79
C ALA A 824 -42.68 -7.83 4.68
N PRO A 825 -41.54 -7.32 4.15
CA PRO A 825 -41.48 -6.60 2.88
C PRO A 825 -41.32 -7.54 1.66
N ALA A 826 -41.94 -7.16 0.53
CA ALA A 826 -41.77 -7.82 -0.77
C ALA A 826 -40.64 -7.19 -1.63
N SER A 827 -40.31 -7.81 -2.76
CA SER A 827 -39.14 -7.51 -3.60
C SER A 827 -39.17 -6.16 -4.35
N PRO A 828 -38.07 -5.39 -4.39
CA PRO A 828 -37.84 -4.30 -5.34
C PRO A 828 -37.56 -4.81 -6.78
N PRO A 829 -37.64 -3.94 -7.81
CA PRO A 829 -37.58 -4.34 -9.22
C PRO A 829 -36.16 -4.54 -9.78
N THR A 830 -36.07 -5.30 -10.87
CA THR A 830 -34.84 -5.61 -11.60
C THR A 830 -34.34 -4.44 -12.44
N THR A 831 -33.12 -3.95 -12.16
CA THR A 831 -32.38 -3.06 -13.05
C THR A 831 -31.35 -3.84 -13.88
N ARG A 832 -31.35 -3.62 -15.20
CA ARG A 832 -30.59 -4.43 -16.17
C ARG A 832 -29.29 -3.72 -16.57
N ALA A 833 -28.23 -3.91 -15.78
CA ALA A 833 -26.92 -3.34 -16.07
C ALA A 833 -26.26 -4.01 -17.29
N THR A 834 -25.77 -3.20 -18.24
CA THR A 834 -24.99 -3.65 -19.40
C THR A 834 -23.50 -3.75 -19.06
N SER A 835 -22.85 -4.83 -19.53
CA SER A 835 -21.43 -5.06 -19.25
C SER A 835 -20.54 -4.08 -20.04
N ALA A 836 -19.71 -3.33 -19.32
CA ALA A 836 -18.60 -2.57 -19.88
C ALA A 836 -17.28 -3.25 -19.50
N HIS A 837 -16.46 -3.59 -20.49
CA HIS A 837 -15.15 -4.21 -20.27
C HIS A 837 -14.14 -3.19 -19.68
N PHE A 838 -14.03 -3.15 -18.37
CA PHE A 838 -12.88 -2.53 -17.69
C PHE A 838 -11.69 -3.52 -17.64
N PRO A 839 -10.44 -3.05 -17.85
CA PRO A 839 -9.26 -3.91 -17.71
C PRO A 839 -9.10 -4.39 -16.26
N ARG A 840 -8.61 -5.62 -16.08
CA ARG A 840 -8.46 -6.30 -14.78
C ARG A 840 -7.33 -5.70 -13.91
N LYS A 841 -7.51 -4.48 -13.44
CA LYS A 841 -6.63 -3.86 -12.43
C LYS A 841 -7.00 -4.35 -11.04
N LEU A 842 -6.00 -4.75 -10.25
CA LEU A 842 -6.16 -5.06 -8.83
C LEU A 842 -6.51 -3.77 -8.08
N ARG A 843 -7.37 -3.86 -7.07
CA ARG A 843 -7.74 -2.74 -6.19
C ARG A 843 -7.29 -2.98 -4.75
N SER A 844 -7.16 -1.91 -3.98
CA SER A 844 -7.02 -2.01 -2.52
C SER A 844 -8.33 -2.54 -1.91
N CYS A 845 -8.22 -3.31 -0.83
CA CYS A 845 -9.34 -3.82 -0.04
C CYS A 845 -8.87 -4.14 1.38
N GLU A 846 -9.81 -4.14 2.34
CA GLU A 846 -9.57 -4.76 3.64
C GLU A 846 -9.68 -6.28 3.50
N LYS A 847 -8.71 -7.02 4.03
CA LYS A 847 -8.78 -8.48 4.14
C LYS A 847 -8.83 -8.91 5.60
N LYS A 848 -9.47 -10.04 5.87
CA LYS A 848 -9.62 -10.63 7.19
C LYS A 848 -9.23 -12.10 7.17
N THR A 849 -8.52 -12.55 8.20
CA THR A 849 -8.27 -13.97 8.47
C THR A 849 -8.38 -14.25 9.97
N ASP A 850 -8.76 -15.48 10.32
CA ASP A 850 -8.75 -15.99 11.68
C ASP A 850 -7.56 -16.94 11.83
N LEU A 851 -6.57 -16.56 12.65
CA LEU A 851 -5.33 -17.30 12.86
C LEU A 851 -5.27 -17.87 14.29
N TYR A 852 -4.32 -18.75 14.57
CA TYR A 852 -4.34 -19.58 15.78
C TYR A 852 -3.00 -19.52 16.55
N ILE A 853 -3.08 -19.53 17.88
CA ILE A 853 -1.91 -19.54 18.79
C ILE A 853 -2.14 -20.59 19.89
N LEU A 854 -1.17 -21.49 20.10
CA LEU A 854 -1.17 -22.47 21.18
C LEU A 854 -1.15 -21.79 22.56
N GLN A 855 -1.84 -22.36 23.55
CA GLN A 855 -1.92 -21.87 24.93
C GLN A 855 -1.21 -22.86 25.88
N PRO A 856 0.13 -22.78 26.03
CA PRO A 856 0.92 -23.85 26.64
C PRO A 856 0.61 -24.08 28.13
N GLU A 857 0.14 -23.06 28.85
CA GLU A 857 -0.22 -23.16 30.28
C GLU A 857 -1.25 -24.27 30.55
N ARG A 858 -2.22 -24.45 29.66
CA ARG A 858 -3.26 -25.50 29.78
C ARG A 858 -2.68 -26.91 29.67
N LEU A 859 -1.70 -27.11 28.78
CA LEU A 859 -1.02 -28.38 28.58
C LEU A 859 0.07 -28.66 29.64
N ASN A 860 0.57 -27.62 30.32
CA ASN A 860 1.49 -27.76 31.44
C ASN A 860 0.76 -28.11 32.76
N THR A 861 -0.51 -27.74 32.89
CA THR A 861 -1.28 -27.86 34.15
C THR A 861 -1.92 -29.24 34.36
N SER A 862 -2.05 -30.08 33.31
CA SER A 862 -2.73 -31.39 33.39
C SER A 862 -1.99 -32.52 34.14
N GLY A 863 -0.89 -32.19 34.84
CA GLY A 863 0.01 -33.14 35.46
C GLY A 863 1.08 -33.64 34.47
N GLN A 864 2.30 -33.86 34.97
CA GLN A 864 3.53 -33.90 34.15
C GLN A 864 3.66 -35.06 33.13
N SER A 865 2.67 -35.94 33.03
CA SER A 865 2.67 -37.11 32.13
C SER A 865 1.28 -37.56 31.66
N ASN A 866 0.21 -36.79 31.91
CA ASN A 866 -1.15 -37.13 31.49
C ASN A 866 -1.60 -36.23 30.32
N PRO A 867 -1.92 -36.81 29.14
CA PRO A 867 -2.41 -36.03 28.00
C PRO A 867 -3.84 -35.55 28.25
N LEU A 868 -4.16 -34.36 27.74
CA LEU A 868 -5.50 -33.79 27.80
C LEU A 868 -6.39 -34.53 26.80
N LYS A 869 -7.47 -35.15 27.29
CA LYS A 869 -8.42 -35.92 26.47
C LYS A 869 -9.71 -35.13 26.27
N GLY A 870 -10.07 -34.90 25.01
CA GLY A 870 -11.35 -34.34 24.61
C GLY A 870 -12.21 -35.40 23.91
N LYS A 871 -13.48 -35.08 23.68
CA LYS A 871 -14.37 -35.90 22.85
C LYS A 871 -15.39 -35.04 22.11
N LEU A 872 -15.53 -35.30 20.81
CA LEU A 872 -16.67 -34.81 20.05
C LEU A 872 -17.84 -35.78 20.26
N THR A 873 -19.00 -35.27 20.67
CA THR A 873 -20.24 -36.04 20.77
C THR A 873 -21.15 -35.75 19.57
N ASN A 874 -22.06 -36.67 19.24
CA ASN A 874 -23.02 -36.53 18.14
C ASN A 874 -22.38 -36.28 16.75
N CYS A 875 -21.20 -36.83 16.49
CA CYS A 875 -20.47 -36.58 15.24
C CYS A 875 -21.14 -37.12 13.97
N HIS A 876 -21.94 -38.18 14.13
CA HIS A 876 -22.59 -38.91 13.04
C HIS A 876 -24.04 -39.25 13.44
N VAL A 877 -24.88 -39.62 12.46
CA VAL A 877 -26.31 -39.97 12.64
C VAL A 877 -26.51 -41.13 13.64
N THR A 878 -25.48 -41.96 13.83
CA THR A 878 -25.44 -43.06 14.81
C THR A 878 -25.14 -42.64 16.24
N GLY A 879 -24.90 -41.34 16.50
CA GLY A 879 -24.60 -40.82 17.85
C GLY A 879 -23.22 -41.19 18.40
N CYS A 880 -22.29 -41.66 17.56
CA CYS A 880 -20.95 -42.04 18.02
C CYS A 880 -20.14 -40.84 18.55
N GLU A 881 -19.26 -41.13 19.51
CA GLU A 881 -18.28 -40.18 20.03
C GLU A 881 -16.94 -40.36 19.31
N ARG A 882 -16.26 -39.26 18.98
CA ARG A 882 -14.89 -39.27 18.46
C ARG A 882 -13.94 -38.71 19.52
N PRO A 883 -13.26 -39.57 20.32
CA PRO A 883 -12.29 -39.12 21.30
C PRO A 883 -10.98 -38.66 20.64
N PHE A 884 -10.31 -37.69 21.27
CA PHE A 884 -8.97 -37.25 20.88
C PHE A 884 -8.12 -36.97 22.12
N SER A 885 -6.80 -36.96 21.95
CA SER A 885 -5.83 -36.82 23.02
C SER A 885 -4.68 -35.90 22.59
N VAL A 886 -4.33 -34.94 23.45
CA VAL A 886 -3.32 -33.90 23.16
C VAL A 886 -2.22 -33.91 24.22
N GLN A 887 -0.97 -33.86 23.77
CA GLN A 887 0.21 -33.80 24.64
C GLN A 887 1.22 -32.78 24.09
N LYS A 888 1.68 -31.83 24.92
CA LYS A 888 2.83 -30.99 24.55
C LYS A 888 4.10 -31.85 24.52
N ILE A 889 4.90 -31.70 23.47
CA ILE A 889 6.24 -32.27 23.36
C ILE A 889 7.20 -31.32 24.12
N ARG A 890 7.82 -31.81 25.21
CA ARG A 890 8.68 -31.01 26.10
C ARG A 890 9.87 -30.40 25.33
N HIS A 891 10.29 -29.18 25.70
CA HIS A 891 11.41 -28.48 25.07
C HIS A 891 11.21 -28.21 23.56
N THR A 892 9.95 -28.09 23.12
CA THR A 892 9.60 -27.73 21.74
C THR A 892 8.39 -26.80 21.68
N ASN A 893 8.20 -26.16 20.53
CA ASN A 893 6.95 -25.47 20.16
C ASN A 893 5.83 -26.42 19.68
N LEU A 894 5.97 -27.74 19.85
CA LEU A 894 5.13 -28.77 19.22
C LEU A 894 4.14 -29.44 20.19
N ILE A 895 3.02 -29.88 19.63
CA ILE A 895 2.09 -30.81 20.29
C ILE A 895 1.92 -32.08 19.45
N LEU A 896 1.74 -33.22 20.14
CA LEU A 896 1.21 -34.45 19.58
C LEU A 896 -0.32 -34.45 19.77
N LEU A 897 -1.05 -34.62 18.68
CA LEU A 897 -2.49 -34.82 18.62
C LEU A 897 -2.76 -36.24 18.09
N VAL A 898 -3.56 -37.00 18.82
CA VAL A 898 -4.02 -38.34 18.43
C VAL A 898 -5.54 -38.33 18.39
N VAL A 899 -6.13 -38.77 17.28
CA VAL A 899 -7.58 -38.74 17.04
C VAL A 899 -8.08 -40.12 16.63
N ASP A 900 -9.17 -40.60 17.23
CA ASP A 900 -9.76 -41.88 16.85
C ASP A 900 -10.51 -41.77 15.50
N THR A 901 -10.35 -42.76 14.63
CA THR A 901 -10.93 -42.75 13.26
C THR A 901 -12.30 -43.43 13.17
N LEU A 902 -12.70 -44.19 14.20
CA LEU A 902 -13.88 -45.07 14.15
C LEU A 902 -15.24 -44.36 14.04
N CYS A 903 -15.28 -43.03 14.23
CA CYS A 903 -16.50 -42.23 14.14
C CYS A 903 -16.31 -41.06 13.15
N PRO A 904 -16.83 -41.14 11.91
CA PRO A 904 -16.69 -40.07 10.92
C PRO A 904 -17.56 -38.86 11.30
N CYS A 905 -16.92 -37.78 11.74
CA CYS A 905 -17.55 -36.48 11.95
C CYS A 905 -17.83 -35.76 10.62
N GLY A 906 -18.84 -34.90 10.58
CA GLY A 906 -19.11 -34.04 9.42
C GLY A 906 -17.94 -33.09 9.11
N SER A 907 -17.54 -32.99 7.84
CA SER A 907 -16.33 -32.29 7.40
C SER A 907 -16.45 -30.76 7.40
N LYS A 908 -16.35 -30.14 8.59
CA LYS A 908 -16.08 -28.70 8.68
C LYS A 908 -14.63 -28.43 8.31
N GLN A 909 -14.40 -27.53 7.34
CA GLN A 909 -13.08 -26.97 7.05
C GLN A 909 -12.98 -25.54 7.57
N LEU A 910 -11.79 -25.16 8.04
CA LEU A 910 -11.43 -23.83 8.52
C LEU A 910 -10.21 -23.37 7.71
N SER A 911 -10.43 -22.45 6.77
CA SER A 911 -9.33 -21.84 5.99
C SER A 911 -8.72 -20.67 6.74
N ILE A 912 -7.40 -20.52 6.63
CA ILE A 912 -6.64 -19.34 7.08
C ILE A 912 -6.40 -18.33 5.95
N GLU A 913 -6.89 -18.59 4.74
CA GLU A 913 -6.71 -17.67 3.60
C GLU A 913 -7.41 -16.31 3.85
N PRO A 914 -6.70 -15.17 3.66
CA PRO A 914 -7.29 -13.85 3.86
C PRO A 914 -8.40 -13.52 2.84
N ILE A 915 -9.65 -13.61 3.29
CA ILE A 915 -10.85 -13.22 2.54
C ILE A 915 -11.04 -11.71 2.55
N GLU A 916 -11.76 -11.16 1.57
CA GLU A 916 -12.19 -9.75 1.60
C GLU A 916 -13.18 -9.53 2.75
N ALA A 917 -13.01 -8.43 3.49
CA ALA A 917 -13.98 -8.01 4.49
C ALA A 917 -15.24 -7.46 3.81
N LEU A 918 -16.42 -7.99 4.18
CA LEU A 918 -17.72 -7.60 3.61
C LEU A 918 -18.21 -6.19 3.99
N THR A 919 -17.37 -5.39 4.66
CA THR A 919 -17.55 -3.95 4.83
C THR A 919 -17.22 -3.25 3.52
N GLU A 920 -18.23 -2.80 2.78
CA GLU A 920 -18.05 -2.00 1.56
C GLU A 920 -17.10 -0.81 1.83
N PRO A 921 -15.91 -0.74 1.19
CA PRO A 921 -14.91 0.28 1.48
C PRO A 921 -15.17 1.53 0.63
N GLY A 922 -16.22 2.28 0.97
CA GLY A 922 -16.50 3.61 0.44
C GLY A 922 -16.04 4.71 1.39
N ALA A 923 -15.97 5.96 0.93
CA ALA A 923 -15.61 7.07 1.82
C ALA A 923 -16.57 7.19 3.02
N CYS A 924 -17.85 6.88 2.80
CA CYS A 924 -18.92 6.88 3.81
C CYS A 924 -18.69 5.93 5.01
N THR A 925 -17.87 4.90 4.84
CA THR A 925 -17.54 3.91 5.89
C THR A 925 -16.10 4.07 6.39
N ALA A 926 -15.33 5.01 5.85
CA ALA A 926 -13.90 5.15 6.10
C ALA A 926 -13.57 5.52 7.56
N ARG A 927 -13.05 4.54 8.31
CA ARG A 927 -12.55 4.65 9.70
C ARG A 927 -11.68 5.89 9.94
N ARG A 928 -10.91 6.30 8.93
CA ARG A 928 -9.96 7.42 8.94
C ARG A 928 -10.58 8.79 9.22
N GLU A 929 -11.80 9.07 8.75
CA GLU A 929 -12.37 10.43 8.82
C GLU A 929 -12.57 10.93 10.25
N ARG A 930 -12.75 10.01 11.19
CA ARG A 930 -13.04 10.29 12.61
C ARG A 930 -11.78 10.33 13.48
N LEU A 931 -10.61 10.09 12.91
CA LEU A 931 -9.35 10.06 13.66
C LEU A 931 -8.83 11.49 13.93
N TYR A 932 -8.22 11.68 15.10
CA TYR A 932 -7.62 12.96 15.47
C TYR A 932 -6.46 13.33 14.54
N ARG A 933 -6.29 14.63 14.26
CA ARG A 933 -5.17 15.19 13.48
C ARG A 933 -4.90 16.63 13.87
N ARG A 934 -3.66 17.08 13.67
CA ARG A 934 -3.21 18.44 14.02
C ARG A 934 -2.94 19.25 12.76
N ARG A 935 -3.46 20.49 12.73
CA ARG A 935 -3.25 21.44 11.63
C ARG A 935 -1.77 21.84 11.51
N PRO A 936 -1.29 22.22 10.31
CA PRO A 936 -0.03 22.95 10.18
C PRO A 936 0.01 24.16 11.12
N PRO A 937 1.15 24.44 11.80
CA PRO A 937 1.22 25.46 12.85
C PRO A 937 1.23 26.90 12.33
N LYS A 938 1.36 27.10 11.02
CA LYS A 938 1.24 28.40 10.35
C LYS A 938 0.17 28.35 9.26
N CYS A 939 -0.60 29.42 9.17
CA CYS A 939 -1.51 29.73 8.08
C CYS A 939 -1.21 31.15 7.59
N ILE A 940 -1.18 31.37 6.28
CA ILE A 940 -0.97 32.68 5.68
C ILE A 940 -2.07 32.90 4.62
N ASN A 941 -3.21 33.47 5.06
CA ASN A 941 -4.44 33.64 4.28
C ASN A 941 -4.79 35.10 3.94
N TYR A 942 -4.16 36.08 4.61
CA TYR A 942 -4.47 37.51 4.47
C TYR A 942 -3.22 38.39 4.58
N HIS A 943 -3.13 39.41 3.73
CA HIS A 943 -2.18 40.52 3.83
C HIS A 943 -2.92 41.84 3.49
N PRO A 944 -2.75 42.95 4.24
CA PRO A 944 -3.51 44.18 4.00
C PRO A 944 -3.40 44.71 2.57
N GLU A 945 -2.18 44.71 2.02
CA GLU A 945 -1.88 45.20 0.66
C GLU A 945 -2.40 44.32 -0.47
N GLU A 946 -2.96 43.13 -0.18
CA GLU A 946 -3.58 42.29 -1.21
C GLU A 946 -4.76 43.01 -1.90
N MET A 947 -5.43 43.91 -1.19
CA MET A 947 -6.53 44.74 -1.71
C MET A 947 -6.11 45.69 -2.84
N GLU A 948 -4.81 45.97 -3.01
CA GLU A 948 -4.30 46.83 -4.08
C GLU A 948 -4.07 46.08 -5.41
N ILE A 949 -4.13 44.74 -5.40
CA ILE A 949 -3.83 43.89 -6.56
C ILE A 949 -5.02 43.83 -7.51
N LYS A 950 -5.02 44.69 -8.54
CA LYS A 950 -6.09 44.78 -9.56
C LYS A 950 -6.14 43.62 -10.57
N PHE A 951 -5.25 42.62 -10.47
CA PHE A 951 -5.23 41.48 -11.39
C PHE A 951 -6.26 40.43 -11.00
N CYS A 952 -7.30 40.25 -11.84
CA CYS A 952 -8.35 39.25 -11.64
C CYS A 952 -9.00 38.88 -12.99
N GLY A 953 -8.47 37.84 -13.64
CA GLY A 953 -8.91 37.32 -14.94
C GLY A 953 -8.77 38.34 -16.09
N ASP A 954 -8.45 37.88 -17.29
CA ASP A 954 -8.88 38.59 -18.49
C ASP A 954 -8.97 37.65 -19.69
N ALA A 955 -9.77 38.04 -20.67
CA ALA A 955 -10.08 37.18 -21.81
C ALA A 955 -9.17 37.50 -23.00
N ASP A 956 -8.22 36.60 -23.24
CA ASP A 956 -7.45 36.45 -24.47
C ASP A 956 -6.58 37.66 -24.86
N ARG A 957 -5.60 37.99 -24.02
CA ARG A 957 -4.35 38.57 -24.52
C ARG A 957 -3.53 37.51 -25.27
N LEU A 958 -4.05 37.12 -26.43
CA LEU A 958 -3.22 36.62 -27.53
C LEU A 958 -2.17 37.70 -27.82
N VAL A 959 -0.91 37.43 -27.45
CA VAL A 959 0.22 38.26 -27.88
C VAL A 959 0.39 38.04 -29.38
N SER A 960 -0.25 38.92 -30.16
CA SER A 960 -0.38 38.79 -31.61
C SER A 960 0.95 39.08 -32.32
N PHE A 961 1.87 38.10 -32.27
CA PHE A 961 3.14 38.12 -32.98
C PHE A 961 2.97 38.24 -34.51
N SER A 962 1.79 37.92 -35.06
CA SER A 962 1.48 38.13 -36.48
C SER A 962 1.53 39.62 -36.88
N SER A 963 1.26 40.54 -35.96
CA SER A 963 1.41 41.99 -36.20
C SER A 963 2.87 42.42 -36.39
N LEU A 964 3.84 41.64 -35.86
CA LEU A 964 5.27 41.88 -36.01
C LEU A 964 5.81 41.21 -37.28
N SER A 965 5.42 39.95 -37.54
CA SER A 965 5.85 39.24 -38.73
C SER A 965 5.31 39.87 -40.02
N LEU A 966 4.08 40.38 -40.03
CA LEU A 966 3.52 41.08 -41.20
C LEU A 966 4.27 42.38 -41.52
N LYS A 967 4.72 43.13 -40.50
CA LYS A 967 5.54 44.34 -40.69
C LYS A 967 6.95 44.02 -41.20
N VAL A 968 7.57 42.94 -40.70
CA VAL A 968 8.85 42.44 -41.23
C VAL A 968 8.69 41.99 -42.69
N LEU A 969 7.63 41.26 -43.02
CA LEU A 969 7.37 40.82 -44.39
C LEU A 969 7.14 42.00 -45.35
N LEU A 970 6.35 43.01 -44.94
CA LEU A 970 6.19 44.25 -45.70
C LEU A 970 7.52 44.98 -45.91
N SER A 971 8.37 45.07 -44.89
CA SER A 971 9.69 45.72 -45.03
C SER A 971 10.63 44.99 -45.98
N ILE A 972 10.58 43.66 -46.02
CA ILE A 972 11.37 42.84 -46.97
C ILE A 972 10.82 43.02 -48.40
N VAL A 973 9.50 43.11 -48.57
CA VAL A 973 8.86 43.35 -49.87
C VAL A 973 9.15 44.77 -50.38
N THR A 974 9.05 45.82 -49.55
CA THR A 974 9.37 47.19 -49.98
C THR A 974 10.85 47.39 -50.25
N VAL A 975 11.76 46.78 -49.48
CA VAL A 975 13.20 46.79 -49.78
C VAL A 975 13.51 46.07 -51.09
N ARG A 976 12.82 44.97 -51.43
CA ARG A 976 12.98 44.34 -52.75
C ARG A 976 12.41 45.19 -53.90
N LEU A 977 11.31 45.92 -53.68
CA LEU A 977 10.73 46.87 -54.64
C LEU A 977 11.49 48.22 -54.74
N LEU A 978 12.55 48.41 -53.94
CA LEU A 978 13.49 49.53 -54.02
C LEU A 978 14.89 49.09 -54.49
N LEU A 979 15.06 47.82 -54.85
CA LEU A 979 16.31 47.21 -55.34
C LEU A 979 16.11 46.47 -56.69
N ALA A 980 14.99 46.74 -57.36
CA ALA A 980 14.62 46.27 -58.69
C ALA A 980 14.03 47.43 -59.49
#